data_AF-A0A077WXZ3-F1
#
_entry.id   AF-A0A077WXZ3-F1
#
_cell.length_a   1.000
_cell.length_b   1.000
_cell.length_c   1.000
_cell.angle_alpha   90.00
_cell.angle_beta   90.00
_cell.angle_gamma   90.00
#
_symmetry.space_group_name_H-M   'P 1'
#
loop_
_entity.id
_entity.type
_entity.pdbx_description
1 polymer ?
#
loop_
_entity_poly.entity_id
_entity_poly.type
_entity_poly.pdbx_seq_one_letter_code
_entity_poly.pdbx_strand_id
1 'polypeptide(L)'
;MSFMPGTSTASGAAHAADDAKRRSIADHMKTKRVRIGDKEAKEAKDLLGKLYATQDDEERRELAKEAAGYANVYGVRSLKACHLYSAISHEMFAKKIKQPEVLASMELTLYLCDVNETLHGVLDPHLVSLLPPLLDMQGDKQAKVKELAAMTAKRLVTAVNPSATRMMLHVLLTGLENSRKWPTKMLSLSLIEELARKNPMQLLSCIPDLIPVVSDCMWDTKAEVKRASTQCMKTVTELLDNKDIERFIPAVIECINHPDKVPETIHQLGATTFVQEVDAGTLSLMVPLLARGLRERQTPIKRKAAVIIDNMCKLVDDPEVAAPFLPVLLPELDHVHDIVADPECRGVVNKALATLKRIGATEEGVQVLSDAEKRDKVTKTLDHLMPTKLEGFWSPVRKYMVEVAVALSLARDFTKASWISAISPHAGTWLLVTGREHGDWGEEQEHESEKLATAALAHCEEAVAFHAPEEEDDDEGEELCNCEFSLAYGAKILLNRTTLKLKRGRRYGLCGANGCGKSTLMRAIANEQVEGFPPKSVLKTVYVEHDIDGSQADTGLVDFIAESKGVEQSDKGEIARILLDYGFSEDMVKFQNIGSLSGGWKMKLALARAMLMNADILLLDEPTNHLDVVNVAWLENYLLGLKTVTSIIVSHDSGFLDHVCSDIIHYEGNYKLKRYKGNLSEFVKKVPRAAAYYSLDAAQLTFKFPEPGYLEGVKTKERAILKMKDVDFQYPGTSRKQLKGITMQCSLASRVAVIGPNGAGKSTLIKLLTGEMEPTSGTVWKHPNLRIAYVAQHAFHHIEKHLDSTPNEYIQWRYATGEDREELDKVDRQVTEEEEKQMNQAFVIDGEKRVVEEIVGRRKLKQSYEYEVSWVGKSSVDNTWISRQRLEQMGFGKKIAEVDAQEAAKSGLTRPLTAKEIEKHLSEVGLEPEFATHSRIRGLSGGQKVKLVIGAAMWNRPHMLVLDEPTNYLDRESLGALASAIREYGGGVVIVTHNREFSEALCQEVWKVDNGELVASGHNWVTGQGTTVIKEEEQEDMVDAQGNTIKAVKKKEKLSSRELRKKKKERMERRKRGEEVYSDEDEW
;
A
#
# COMPACT_ATOMS: atom_id res chain seq x y z
N MET A 1 -53.57 -2.68 -36.74
CA MET A 1 -53.75 -1.30 -37.23
C MET A 1 -53.05 -0.35 -36.26
N SER A 2 -52.51 0.75 -36.81
CA SER A 2 -51.80 1.90 -36.21
C SER A 2 -50.39 1.69 -35.63
N PHE A 3 -49.43 2.09 -36.46
CA PHE A 3 -48.05 2.52 -36.18
C PHE A 3 -47.97 3.76 -35.27
N MET A 4 -46.90 3.86 -34.46
CA MET A 4 -46.11 5.06 -34.04
C MET A 4 -45.21 4.70 -32.82
N PRO A 5 -44.09 5.41 -32.53
CA PRO A 5 -42.82 5.39 -33.27
C PRO A 5 -41.62 5.01 -32.37
N GLY A 6 -40.49 4.68 -33.02
CA GLY A 6 -39.26 4.17 -32.40
C GLY A 6 -38.54 5.12 -31.44
N THR A 7 -37.94 4.52 -30.43
CA THR A 7 -37.05 5.09 -29.41
C THR A 7 -35.70 5.47 -30.03
N SER A 8 -35.36 6.76 -30.01
CA SER A 8 -34.01 7.23 -30.36
C SER A 8 -33.03 6.86 -29.26
N THR A 9 -31.96 6.14 -29.62
CA THR A 9 -30.85 5.82 -28.73
C THR A 9 -30.12 7.08 -28.27
N ALA A 10 -29.58 7.09 -27.05
CA ALA A 10 -28.78 8.20 -26.52
C ALA A 10 -27.56 8.55 -27.41
N SER A 11 -27.05 7.58 -28.18
CA SER A 11 -26.06 7.78 -29.25
C SER A 11 -26.61 8.61 -30.41
N GLY A 12 -27.86 8.39 -30.83
CA GLY A 12 -28.54 9.20 -31.84
C GLY A 12 -28.88 10.60 -31.34
N ALA A 13 -29.18 10.75 -30.04
CA ALA A 13 -29.38 12.07 -29.42
C ALA A 13 -28.06 12.83 -29.24
N ALA A 14 -26.95 12.14 -28.94
CA ALA A 14 -25.61 12.72 -28.87
C ALA A 14 -25.08 13.11 -30.26
N HIS A 15 -25.26 12.27 -31.28
CA HIS A 15 -24.93 12.61 -32.66
C HIS A 15 -25.83 13.72 -33.20
N ALA A 16 -27.12 13.72 -32.89
CA ALA A 16 -28.02 14.81 -33.27
C ALA A 16 -27.73 16.10 -32.50
N ALA A 17 -27.26 16.03 -31.25
CA ALA A 17 -26.80 17.18 -30.49
C ALA A 17 -25.46 17.71 -31.01
N ASP A 18 -24.53 16.84 -31.41
CA ASP A 18 -23.26 17.23 -32.00
C ASP A 18 -23.44 17.77 -33.43
N ASP A 19 -24.33 17.19 -34.23
CA ASP A 19 -24.75 17.72 -35.53
C ASP A 19 -25.59 18.99 -35.40
N ALA A 20 -26.42 19.13 -34.36
CA ALA A 20 -27.14 20.37 -34.07
C ALA A 20 -26.20 21.45 -33.54
N LYS A 21 -25.13 21.08 -32.82
CA LYS A 21 -24.07 22.00 -32.38
C LYS A 21 -23.20 22.41 -33.55
N ARG A 22 -22.84 21.49 -34.46
CA ARG A 22 -22.17 21.78 -35.74
C ARG A 22 -23.04 22.62 -36.67
N ARG A 23 -24.34 22.36 -36.76
CA ARG A 23 -25.30 23.18 -37.51
C ARG A 23 -25.56 24.54 -36.86
N SER A 24 -25.57 24.62 -35.53
CA SER A 24 -25.66 25.88 -34.78
C SER A 24 -24.41 26.73 -34.94
N ILE A 25 -23.22 26.11 -34.93
CA ILE A 25 -21.94 26.73 -35.25
C ILE A 25 -21.95 27.20 -36.73
N ALA A 26 -22.36 26.35 -37.67
CA ALA A 26 -22.46 26.70 -39.09
C ALA A 26 -23.51 27.79 -39.38
N ASP A 27 -24.63 27.84 -38.64
CA ASP A 27 -25.68 28.85 -38.80
C ASP A 27 -25.36 30.17 -38.09
N HIS A 28 -24.56 30.17 -37.00
CA HIS A 28 -24.01 31.39 -36.39
C HIS A 28 -22.76 31.91 -37.12
N MET A 29 -22.04 31.05 -37.87
CA MET A 29 -20.88 31.42 -38.70
C MET A 29 -21.26 32.06 -40.05
N LYS A 30 -22.55 32.30 -40.32
CA LYS A 30 -23.03 33.13 -41.44
C LYS A 30 -22.78 34.63 -41.27
N THR A 31 -21.73 35.04 -40.56
CA THR A 31 -21.18 36.39 -40.70
C THR A 31 -20.35 36.43 -41.98
N LYS A 32 -21.00 36.75 -43.11
CA LYS A 32 -20.30 37.14 -44.33
C LYS A 32 -19.24 38.18 -43.96
N ARG A 33 -17.95 37.82 -44.02
CA ARG A 33 -16.85 38.71 -43.65
C ARG A 33 -16.65 39.74 -44.77
N VAL A 34 -17.50 40.76 -44.76
CA VAL A 34 -17.54 41.85 -45.73
C VAL A 34 -16.22 42.61 -45.71
N ARG A 35 -15.79 43.10 -46.87
CA ARG A 35 -14.63 43.99 -47.00
C ARG A 35 -14.94 45.33 -46.31
N ILE A 36 -14.06 45.79 -45.41
CA ILE A 36 -14.14 47.14 -44.84
C ILE A 36 -13.88 48.17 -45.94
N GLY A 37 -14.84 49.07 -46.18
CA GLY A 37 -14.66 50.20 -47.07
C GLY A 37 -14.00 51.40 -46.38
N ASP A 38 -13.56 52.37 -47.18
CA ASP A 38 -12.90 53.59 -46.68
C ASP A 38 -13.83 54.44 -45.81
N LYS A 39 -15.14 54.34 -46.01
CA LYS A 39 -16.15 55.06 -45.24
C LYS A 39 -16.23 54.51 -43.82
N GLU A 40 -16.37 53.20 -43.67
CA GLU A 40 -16.47 52.51 -42.39
C GLU A 40 -15.16 52.63 -41.59
N ALA A 41 -14.01 52.58 -42.27
CA ALA A 41 -12.71 52.82 -41.64
C ALA A 41 -12.58 54.26 -41.10
N LYS A 42 -13.12 55.25 -41.83
CA LYS A 42 -13.13 56.65 -41.40
C LYS A 42 -14.09 56.86 -40.22
N GLU A 43 -15.29 56.29 -40.26
CA GLU A 43 -16.26 56.35 -39.16
C GLU A 43 -15.69 55.75 -37.88
N ALA A 44 -15.03 54.59 -37.97
CA ALA A 44 -14.37 53.98 -36.82
C ALA A 44 -13.22 54.85 -36.27
N LYS A 45 -12.47 55.53 -37.15
CA LYS A 45 -11.40 56.46 -36.73
C LYS A 45 -11.95 57.70 -36.03
N ASP A 46 -13.06 58.26 -36.52
CA ASP A 46 -13.74 59.39 -35.88
C ASP A 46 -14.32 58.97 -34.52
N LEU A 47 -14.85 57.75 -34.40
CA LEU A 47 -15.33 57.16 -33.16
C LEU A 47 -14.19 56.98 -32.13
N LEU A 48 -13.03 56.48 -32.55
CA LEU A 48 -11.83 56.43 -31.70
C LEU A 48 -11.42 57.85 -31.26
N GLY A 49 -11.48 58.84 -32.15
CA GLY A 49 -11.21 60.23 -31.77
C GLY A 49 -12.10 60.73 -30.63
N LYS A 50 -13.41 60.42 -30.68
CA LYS A 50 -14.36 60.75 -29.60
C LYS A 50 -14.06 59.99 -28.31
N LEU A 51 -13.77 58.69 -28.43
CA LEU A 51 -13.47 57.82 -27.29
C LEU A 51 -12.26 58.31 -26.49
N TYR A 52 -11.20 58.77 -27.15
CA TYR A 52 -9.99 59.24 -26.48
C TYR A 52 -10.11 60.69 -25.99
N ALA A 53 -11.12 61.44 -26.45
CA ALA A 53 -11.39 62.80 -26.03
C ALA A 53 -12.36 62.89 -24.83
N THR A 54 -13.23 61.89 -24.62
CA THR A 54 -14.22 61.93 -23.54
C THR A 54 -13.60 61.76 -22.15
N GLN A 55 -14.12 62.50 -21.19
CA GLN A 55 -13.78 62.38 -19.76
C GLN A 55 -14.89 61.72 -18.93
N ASP A 56 -16.07 61.50 -19.52
CA ASP A 56 -17.17 60.80 -18.89
C ASP A 56 -16.90 59.29 -18.91
N ASP A 57 -17.14 58.62 -17.79
CA ASP A 57 -16.91 57.17 -17.66
C ASP A 57 -18.05 56.36 -18.32
N GLU A 58 -19.30 56.87 -18.37
CA GLU A 58 -20.43 56.18 -19.01
C GLU A 58 -20.37 56.30 -20.53
N GLU A 59 -20.13 57.52 -21.03
CA GLU A 59 -19.93 57.77 -22.47
C GLU A 59 -18.75 56.97 -23.03
N ARG A 60 -17.64 56.87 -22.27
CA ARG A 60 -16.46 56.08 -22.68
C ARG A 60 -16.80 54.60 -22.89
N ARG A 61 -17.62 54.01 -22.02
CA ARG A 61 -18.02 52.61 -22.14
C ARG A 61 -18.87 52.36 -23.38
N GLU A 62 -19.85 53.22 -23.65
CA GLU A 62 -20.69 53.10 -24.85
C GLU A 62 -19.86 53.29 -26.13
N LEU A 63 -18.98 54.29 -26.17
CA LEU A 63 -18.08 54.51 -27.32
C LEU A 63 -17.08 53.36 -27.52
N ALA A 64 -16.56 52.78 -26.43
CA ALA A 64 -15.65 51.63 -26.49
C ALA A 64 -16.36 50.37 -27.01
N LYS A 65 -17.60 50.15 -26.56
CA LYS A 65 -18.45 49.05 -27.02
C LYS A 65 -18.83 49.19 -28.49
N GLU A 66 -19.19 50.39 -28.93
CA GLU A 66 -19.47 50.69 -30.34
C GLU A 66 -18.22 50.46 -31.21
N ALA A 67 -17.04 50.88 -30.75
CA ALA A 67 -15.78 50.67 -31.45
C ALA A 67 -15.39 49.18 -31.54
N ALA A 68 -15.58 48.42 -30.45
CA ALA A 68 -15.38 46.97 -30.44
C ALA A 68 -16.36 46.24 -31.37
N GLY A 69 -17.57 46.77 -31.58
CA GLY A 69 -18.57 46.23 -32.50
C GLY A 69 -18.07 46.05 -33.94
N TYR A 70 -17.12 46.88 -34.40
CA TYR A 70 -16.48 46.70 -35.70
C TYR A 70 -15.67 45.40 -35.80
N ALA A 71 -15.08 44.92 -34.70
CA ALA A 71 -14.42 43.62 -34.67
C ALA A 71 -15.42 42.46 -34.77
N ASN A 72 -16.63 42.59 -34.22
CA ASN A 72 -17.66 41.57 -34.33
C ASN A 72 -18.14 41.39 -35.77
N VAL A 73 -18.18 42.48 -36.55
CA VAL A 73 -18.64 42.48 -37.95
C VAL A 73 -17.53 42.09 -38.93
N TYR A 74 -16.31 42.59 -38.72
CA TYR A 74 -15.24 42.48 -39.72
C TYR A 74 -14.03 41.62 -39.28
N GLY A 75 -14.10 41.03 -38.08
CA GLY A 75 -13.06 40.17 -37.51
C GLY A 75 -11.72 40.90 -37.34
N VAL A 76 -10.61 40.15 -37.40
CA VAL A 76 -9.24 40.65 -37.19
C VAL A 76 -8.82 41.77 -38.16
N ARG A 77 -9.49 41.90 -39.32
CA ARG A 77 -9.19 42.97 -40.29
C ARG A 77 -9.52 44.36 -39.74
N SER A 78 -10.55 44.50 -38.89
CA SER A 78 -10.91 45.79 -38.29
C SER A 78 -9.82 46.31 -37.36
N LEU A 79 -9.09 45.42 -36.67
CA LEU A 79 -8.00 45.81 -35.78
C LEU A 79 -6.93 46.65 -36.51
N LYS A 80 -6.69 46.36 -37.79
CA LYS A 80 -5.79 47.12 -38.66
C LYS A 80 -6.50 48.25 -39.41
N ALA A 81 -7.59 47.96 -40.12
CA ALA A 81 -8.24 48.89 -41.02
C ALA A 81 -8.95 50.04 -40.27
N CYS A 82 -9.54 49.75 -39.11
CA CYS A 82 -10.19 50.74 -38.25
C CYS A 82 -9.21 51.32 -37.20
N HIS A 83 -7.91 51.01 -37.29
CA HIS A 83 -6.86 51.47 -36.36
C HIS A 83 -7.07 51.11 -34.88
N LEU A 84 -7.96 50.16 -34.55
CA LEU A 84 -8.32 49.81 -33.18
C LEU A 84 -7.09 49.36 -32.37
N TYR A 85 -6.31 48.41 -32.88
CA TYR A 85 -5.13 47.89 -32.16
C TYR A 85 -4.00 48.92 -32.10
N SER A 86 -3.77 49.71 -33.17
CA SER A 86 -2.75 50.75 -33.14
C SER A 86 -3.04 51.82 -32.07
N ALA A 87 -4.32 52.20 -31.90
CA ALA A 87 -4.72 53.15 -30.88
C ALA A 87 -4.46 52.62 -29.46
N ILE A 88 -4.86 51.36 -29.20
CA ILE A 88 -4.64 50.68 -27.92
C ILE A 88 -3.14 50.53 -27.63
N SER A 89 -2.40 49.97 -28.58
CA SER A 89 -0.97 49.67 -28.40
C SER A 89 -0.14 50.94 -28.19
N HIS A 90 -0.46 52.04 -28.87
CA HIS A 90 0.25 53.31 -28.71
C HIS A 90 0.17 53.83 -27.28
N GLU A 91 -1.02 53.80 -26.67
CA GLU A 91 -1.24 54.32 -25.32
C GLU A 91 -0.83 53.32 -24.23
N MET A 92 -1.10 52.02 -24.40
CA MET A 92 -0.78 51.02 -23.39
C MET A 92 0.73 50.79 -23.22
N PHE A 93 1.52 50.98 -24.27
CA PHE A 93 2.98 50.88 -24.23
C PHE A 93 3.68 52.25 -24.08
N ALA A 94 2.91 53.34 -23.91
CA ALA A 94 3.49 54.68 -23.77
C ALA A 94 4.33 54.79 -22.49
N LYS A 95 5.52 55.41 -22.61
CA LYS A 95 6.38 55.70 -21.43
C LYS A 95 5.76 56.69 -20.45
N LYS A 96 4.81 57.53 -20.90
CA LYS A 96 4.08 58.49 -20.09
C LYS A 96 2.58 58.25 -20.25
N ILE A 97 1.94 57.82 -19.18
CA ILE A 97 0.50 57.53 -19.14
C ILE A 97 -0.27 58.85 -19.10
N LYS A 98 -1.16 59.04 -20.08
CA LYS A 98 -2.19 60.07 -20.05
C LYS A 98 -3.52 59.40 -19.71
N GLN A 99 -4.14 59.90 -18.64
CA GLN A 99 -5.26 59.21 -17.99
C GLN A 99 -6.47 58.92 -18.90
N PRO A 100 -7.08 59.89 -19.62
CA PRO A 100 -8.28 59.61 -20.42
C PRO A 100 -7.99 58.62 -21.57
N GLU A 101 -6.82 58.75 -22.19
CA GLU A 101 -6.40 57.97 -23.35
C GLU A 101 -6.07 56.50 -22.97
N VAL A 102 -5.43 56.28 -21.83
CA VAL A 102 -5.13 54.93 -21.32
C VAL A 102 -6.37 54.23 -20.76
N LEU A 103 -7.27 54.97 -20.09
CA LEU A 103 -8.56 54.40 -19.65
C LEU A 103 -9.44 54.01 -20.84
N ALA A 104 -9.47 54.83 -21.89
CA ALA A 104 -10.15 54.51 -23.16
C ALA A 104 -9.59 53.24 -23.83
N SER A 105 -8.27 53.10 -23.84
CA SER A 105 -7.60 51.92 -24.41
C SER A 105 -7.92 50.64 -23.66
N MET A 106 -8.00 50.70 -22.31
CA MET A 106 -8.35 49.55 -21.48
C MET A 106 -9.83 49.17 -21.61
N GLU A 107 -10.75 50.13 -21.60
CA GLU A 107 -12.19 49.88 -21.84
C GLU A 107 -12.41 49.26 -23.22
N LEU A 108 -11.74 49.77 -24.27
CA LEU A 108 -11.80 49.17 -25.60
C LEU A 108 -11.25 47.74 -25.62
N THR A 109 -10.14 47.49 -24.92
CA THR A 109 -9.56 46.13 -24.81
C THR A 109 -10.52 45.17 -24.11
N LEU A 110 -11.21 45.63 -23.06
CA LEU A 110 -12.20 44.84 -22.32
C LEU A 110 -13.34 44.38 -23.25
N TYR A 111 -13.95 45.29 -24.01
CA TYR A 111 -15.00 44.92 -24.96
C TYR A 111 -14.50 44.10 -26.16
N LEU A 112 -13.25 44.31 -26.60
CA LEU A 112 -12.64 43.44 -27.60
C LEU A 112 -12.46 42.00 -27.08
N CYS A 113 -12.22 41.81 -25.78
CA CYS A 113 -12.20 40.47 -25.19
C CYS A 113 -13.59 39.82 -25.23
N ASP A 114 -14.67 40.58 -24.96
CA ASP A 114 -16.04 40.07 -25.09
C ASP A 114 -16.38 39.64 -26.52
N VAL A 115 -15.98 40.45 -27.50
CA VAL A 115 -16.15 40.14 -28.93
C VAL A 115 -15.27 38.96 -29.35
N ASN A 116 -14.10 38.78 -28.75
CA ASN A 116 -13.21 37.69 -29.12
C ASN A 116 -13.79 36.30 -28.77
N GLU A 117 -14.61 36.22 -27.71
CA GLU A 117 -15.33 34.98 -27.37
C GLU A 117 -16.32 34.59 -28.49
N THR A 118 -16.99 35.55 -29.13
CA THR A 118 -17.90 35.27 -30.27
C THR A 118 -17.14 34.96 -31.56
N LEU A 119 -15.88 35.39 -31.66
CA LEU A 119 -14.99 35.14 -32.80
C LEU A 119 -14.09 33.90 -32.61
N HIS A 120 -14.37 33.06 -31.62
CA HIS A 120 -13.58 31.84 -31.36
C HIS A 120 -12.07 32.09 -31.20
N GLY A 121 -11.68 33.19 -30.56
CA GLY A 121 -10.28 33.47 -30.23
C GLY A 121 -9.46 34.07 -31.38
N VAL A 122 -10.04 34.42 -32.53
CA VAL A 122 -9.32 34.97 -33.69
C VAL A 122 -8.46 36.21 -33.37
N LEU A 123 -8.84 37.00 -32.36
CA LEU A 123 -8.10 38.20 -31.92
C LEU A 123 -6.99 37.90 -30.90
N ASP A 124 -6.89 36.67 -30.39
CA ASP A 124 -5.91 36.25 -29.37
C ASP A 124 -4.48 36.71 -29.67
N PRO A 125 -3.92 36.57 -30.89
CA PRO A 125 -2.52 36.91 -31.13
C PRO A 125 -2.18 38.36 -30.81
N HIS A 126 -3.14 39.27 -30.99
CA HIS A 126 -3.00 40.69 -30.68
C HIS A 126 -3.36 40.99 -29.22
N LEU A 127 -4.44 40.41 -28.69
CA LEU A 127 -4.87 40.67 -27.32
C LEU A 127 -3.84 40.15 -26.30
N VAL A 128 -3.32 38.93 -26.48
CA VAL A 128 -2.29 38.32 -25.62
C VAL A 128 -1.07 39.23 -25.40
N SER A 129 -0.68 39.99 -26.43
CA SER A 129 0.44 40.93 -26.35
C SER A 129 0.23 42.10 -25.39
N LEU A 130 -1.02 42.38 -24.99
CA LEU A 130 -1.40 43.49 -24.10
C LEU A 130 -1.35 43.13 -22.62
N LEU A 131 -1.13 41.86 -22.26
CA LEU A 131 -1.05 41.43 -20.85
C LEU A 131 0.14 42.07 -20.09
N PRO A 132 1.38 42.11 -20.62
CA PRO A 132 2.51 42.73 -19.91
C PRO A 132 2.29 44.18 -19.48
N PRO A 133 1.85 45.13 -20.34
CA PRO A 133 1.60 46.50 -19.90
C PRO A 133 0.46 46.61 -18.86
N LEU A 134 -0.55 45.73 -18.89
CA LEU A 134 -1.61 45.70 -17.86
C LEU A 134 -1.07 45.33 -16.48
N LEU A 135 -0.11 44.39 -16.43
CA LEU A 135 0.58 44.00 -15.20
C LEU A 135 1.45 45.15 -14.65
N ASP A 136 2.12 45.90 -15.52
CA ASP A 136 2.95 47.05 -15.14
C ASP A 136 2.11 48.22 -14.59
N MET A 137 0.91 48.42 -15.13
CA MET A 137 -0.05 49.46 -14.69
C MET A 137 -0.57 49.24 -13.26
N GLN A 138 -0.44 48.05 -12.68
CA GLN A 138 -0.70 47.84 -11.24
C GLN A 138 0.23 48.66 -10.35
N GLY A 139 1.39 49.06 -10.88
CA GLY A 139 2.33 49.95 -10.20
C GLY A 139 1.98 51.44 -10.31
N ASP A 140 0.87 51.83 -10.94
CA ASP A 140 0.49 53.24 -11.08
C ASP A 140 0.01 53.86 -9.75
N LYS A 141 0.14 55.18 -9.64
CA LYS A 141 -0.33 55.92 -8.45
C LYS A 141 -1.85 56.04 -8.42
N GLN A 142 -2.49 56.11 -9.58
CA GLN A 142 -3.93 56.37 -9.71
C GLN A 142 -4.76 55.10 -9.47
N ALA A 143 -5.77 55.18 -8.60
CA ALA A 143 -6.64 54.04 -8.28
C ALA A 143 -7.44 53.55 -9.49
N LYS A 144 -8.05 54.47 -10.26
CA LYS A 144 -8.85 54.14 -11.46
C LYS A 144 -8.08 53.31 -12.49
N VAL A 145 -6.80 53.66 -12.74
CA VAL A 145 -5.94 52.95 -13.69
C VAL A 145 -5.65 51.52 -13.20
N LYS A 146 -5.34 51.36 -11.91
CA LYS A 146 -5.07 50.04 -11.31
C LYS A 146 -6.30 49.12 -11.34
N GLU A 147 -7.46 49.64 -10.96
CA GLU A 147 -8.71 48.88 -10.92
C GLU A 147 -9.12 48.41 -12.33
N LEU A 148 -9.08 49.32 -13.31
CA LEU A 148 -9.43 48.98 -14.69
C LEU A 148 -8.38 48.05 -15.33
N ALA A 149 -7.09 48.23 -15.04
CA ALA A 149 -6.05 47.32 -15.53
C ALA A 149 -6.21 45.89 -14.98
N ALA A 150 -6.57 45.75 -13.70
CA ALA A 150 -6.84 44.45 -13.08
C ALA A 150 -8.07 43.78 -13.70
N MET A 151 -9.15 44.55 -13.90
CA MET A 151 -10.37 44.07 -14.55
C MET A 151 -10.11 43.62 -15.99
N THR A 152 -9.37 44.43 -16.76
CA THR A 152 -9.01 44.15 -18.16
C THR A 152 -8.12 42.92 -18.25
N ALA A 153 -7.10 42.81 -17.39
CA ALA A 153 -6.23 41.63 -17.38
C ALA A 153 -7.00 40.35 -17.02
N LYS A 154 -7.92 40.42 -16.05
CA LYS A 154 -8.80 39.30 -15.68
C LYS A 154 -9.71 38.90 -16.85
N ARG A 155 -10.33 39.88 -17.52
CA ARG A 155 -11.19 39.59 -18.67
C ARG A 155 -10.39 39.00 -19.84
N LEU A 156 -9.18 39.48 -20.07
CA LEU A 156 -8.30 38.98 -21.12
C LEU A 156 -7.88 37.52 -20.87
N VAL A 157 -7.41 37.21 -19.67
CA VAL A 157 -7.01 35.85 -19.27
C VAL A 157 -8.18 34.88 -19.35
N THR A 158 -9.40 35.35 -19.07
CA THR A 158 -10.59 34.51 -19.22
C THR A 158 -11.03 34.38 -20.67
N ALA A 159 -10.95 35.42 -21.51
CA ALA A 159 -11.51 35.41 -22.87
C ALA A 159 -10.66 34.65 -23.92
N VAL A 160 -9.38 34.41 -23.67
CA VAL A 160 -8.49 33.72 -24.62
C VAL A 160 -8.80 32.23 -24.77
N ASN A 161 -8.46 31.66 -25.92
CA ASN A 161 -8.57 30.22 -26.16
C ASN A 161 -7.78 29.43 -25.10
N PRO A 162 -8.33 28.34 -24.53
CA PRO A 162 -7.63 27.51 -23.55
C PRO A 162 -6.23 27.08 -23.96
N SER A 163 -5.97 26.85 -25.25
CA SER A 163 -4.65 26.45 -25.76
C SER A 163 -3.57 27.55 -25.60
N ALA A 164 -3.94 28.81 -25.39
CA ALA A 164 -3.02 29.91 -25.08
C ALA A 164 -2.61 29.99 -23.60
N THR A 165 -3.15 29.11 -22.73
CA THR A 165 -2.89 29.13 -21.28
C THR A 165 -1.40 29.12 -20.96
N ARG A 166 -0.59 28.28 -21.63
CA ARG A 166 0.86 28.22 -21.41
C ARG A 166 1.56 29.54 -21.75
N MET A 167 1.13 30.21 -22.80
CA MET A 167 1.67 31.52 -23.20
C MET A 167 1.31 32.60 -22.17
N MET A 168 0.06 32.64 -21.71
CA MET A 168 -0.39 33.53 -20.63
C MET A 168 0.41 33.30 -19.37
N LEU A 169 0.55 32.03 -18.97
CA LEU A 169 1.26 31.66 -17.77
C LEU A 169 2.71 32.14 -17.81
N HIS A 170 3.43 31.98 -18.92
CA HIS A 170 4.82 32.46 -19.04
C HIS A 170 4.95 33.98 -18.78
N VAL A 171 4.00 34.78 -19.26
CA VAL A 171 3.95 36.23 -18.98
C VAL A 171 3.70 36.49 -17.49
N LEU A 172 2.78 35.75 -16.87
CA LEU A 172 2.46 35.87 -15.45
C LEU A 172 3.65 35.47 -14.56
N LEU A 173 4.33 34.36 -14.88
CA LEU A 173 5.53 33.91 -14.17
C LEU A 173 6.66 34.94 -14.29
N THR A 174 6.89 35.50 -15.48
CA THR A 174 7.83 36.62 -15.68
C THR A 174 7.48 37.81 -14.78
N GLY A 175 6.18 38.10 -14.62
CA GLY A 175 5.67 39.14 -13.72
C GLY A 175 5.93 38.85 -12.23
N LEU A 176 5.97 37.58 -11.82
CA LEU A 176 6.31 37.16 -10.45
C LEU A 176 7.81 37.26 -10.18
N GLU A 177 8.65 36.80 -11.11
CA GLU A 177 10.10 36.74 -10.96
C GLU A 177 10.76 38.13 -11.08
N ASN A 178 10.40 38.88 -12.12
CA ASN A 178 11.11 40.10 -12.50
C ASN A 178 10.52 41.37 -11.89
N SER A 179 9.26 41.34 -11.43
CA SER A 179 8.65 42.54 -10.85
C SER A 179 9.08 42.75 -9.40
N ARG A 180 9.71 43.89 -9.15
CA ARG A 180 9.97 44.39 -7.78
C ARG A 180 8.72 44.95 -7.10
N LYS A 181 7.61 45.10 -7.85
CA LYS A 181 6.37 45.71 -7.35
C LYS A 181 5.42 44.62 -6.87
N TRP A 182 5.18 44.56 -5.56
CA TRP A 182 4.26 43.59 -4.97
C TRP A 182 2.82 43.62 -5.54
N PRO A 183 2.23 44.76 -6.02
CA PRO A 183 0.90 44.74 -6.64
C PRO A 183 0.85 43.96 -7.96
N THR A 184 1.92 44.02 -8.76
CA THR A 184 2.06 43.22 -9.99
C THR A 184 2.11 41.73 -9.65
N LYS A 185 2.82 41.36 -8.58
CA LYS A 185 2.85 39.97 -8.10
C LYS A 185 1.46 39.51 -7.65
N MET A 186 0.74 40.34 -6.88
CA MET A 186 -0.62 40.04 -6.42
C MET A 186 -1.59 39.82 -7.58
N LEU A 187 -1.56 40.67 -8.61
CA LEU A 187 -2.40 40.48 -9.79
C LEU A 187 -2.00 39.20 -10.53
N SER A 188 -0.70 38.93 -10.70
CA SER A 188 -0.24 37.73 -11.40
C SER A 188 -0.70 36.44 -10.71
N LEU A 189 -0.61 36.36 -9.37
CA LEU A 189 -1.13 35.24 -8.58
C LEU A 189 -2.64 35.07 -8.74
N SER A 190 -3.40 36.17 -8.67
CA SER A 190 -4.85 36.16 -8.86
C SER A 190 -5.26 35.68 -10.26
N LEU A 191 -4.52 36.05 -11.30
CA LEU A 191 -4.76 35.60 -12.67
C LEU A 191 -4.40 34.13 -12.87
N ILE A 192 -3.37 33.62 -12.20
CA ILE A 192 -3.04 32.19 -12.19
C ILE A 192 -4.18 31.37 -11.56
N GLU A 193 -4.75 31.82 -10.45
CA GLU A 193 -5.92 31.16 -9.84
C GLU A 193 -7.14 31.16 -10.77
N GLU A 194 -7.33 32.24 -11.53
CA GLU A 194 -8.42 32.30 -12.51
C GLU A 194 -8.20 31.34 -13.69
N LEU A 195 -6.95 31.19 -14.16
CA LEU A 195 -6.58 30.17 -15.14
C LEU A 195 -6.81 28.76 -14.62
N ALA A 196 -6.49 28.50 -13.34
CA ALA A 196 -6.70 27.19 -12.72
C ALA A 196 -8.17 26.79 -12.73
N ARG A 197 -9.07 27.75 -12.48
CA ARG A 197 -10.53 27.52 -12.50
C ARG A 197 -11.10 27.38 -13.91
N LYS A 198 -10.60 28.17 -14.88
CA LYS A 198 -11.16 28.20 -16.24
C LYS A 198 -10.59 27.11 -17.15
N ASN A 199 -9.28 26.87 -17.08
CA ASN A 199 -8.52 26.00 -17.98
C ASN A 199 -7.69 24.96 -17.17
N PRO A 200 -8.34 24.11 -16.34
CA PRO A 200 -7.64 23.21 -15.41
C PRO A 200 -6.71 22.23 -16.14
N MET A 201 -7.18 21.61 -17.24
CA MET A 201 -6.40 20.63 -18.01
C MET A 201 -5.13 21.23 -18.61
N GLN A 202 -5.23 22.44 -19.17
CA GLN A 202 -4.09 23.11 -19.79
C GLN A 202 -3.11 23.62 -18.74
N LEU A 203 -3.60 24.09 -17.59
CA LEU A 203 -2.74 24.53 -16.49
C LEU A 203 -2.02 23.35 -15.82
N LEU A 204 -2.66 22.18 -15.70
CA LEU A 204 -2.07 20.96 -15.15
C LEU A 204 -0.75 20.61 -15.85
N SER A 205 -0.71 20.67 -17.18
CA SER A 205 0.52 20.44 -17.97
C SER A 205 1.66 21.44 -17.71
N CYS A 206 1.35 22.58 -17.08
CA CYS A 206 2.30 23.66 -16.81
C CYS A 206 2.68 23.76 -15.32
N ILE A 207 2.13 22.90 -14.46
CA ILE A 207 2.45 22.88 -13.02
C ILE A 207 3.95 22.78 -12.73
N PRO A 208 4.75 21.96 -13.46
CA PRO A 208 6.19 21.88 -13.22
C PRO A 208 6.93 23.21 -13.37
N ASP A 209 6.49 24.08 -14.29
CA ASP A 209 7.05 25.42 -14.49
C ASP A 209 6.54 26.41 -13.42
N LEU A 210 5.33 26.20 -12.92
CA LEU A 210 4.63 27.10 -12.00
C LEU A 210 5.06 26.92 -10.55
N ILE A 211 5.15 25.68 -10.05
CA ILE A 211 5.40 25.39 -8.62
C ILE A 211 6.69 26.04 -8.11
N PRO A 212 7.84 25.98 -8.81
CA PRO A 212 9.07 26.63 -8.34
C PRO A 212 8.90 28.14 -8.12
N VAL A 213 8.30 28.83 -9.10
CA VAL A 213 8.13 30.29 -9.08
C VAL A 213 7.14 30.73 -7.99
N VAL A 214 6.03 30.01 -7.81
CA VAL A 214 5.05 30.30 -6.75
C VAL A 214 5.63 29.97 -5.38
N SER A 215 6.41 28.89 -5.27
CA SER A 215 7.12 28.53 -4.03
C SER A 215 8.07 29.64 -3.58
N ASP A 216 8.82 30.25 -4.50
CA ASP A 216 9.69 31.40 -4.18
C ASP A 216 8.89 32.61 -3.69
N CYS A 217 7.70 32.84 -4.25
CA CYS A 217 6.79 33.90 -3.80
C CYS A 217 6.22 33.67 -2.39
N MET A 218 6.12 32.42 -1.92
CA MET A 218 5.72 32.10 -0.55
C MET A 218 6.73 32.61 0.49
N TRP A 219 7.98 32.86 0.06
CA TRP A 219 9.04 33.43 0.86
C TRP A 219 9.20 34.95 0.70
N ASP A 220 8.32 35.63 -0.06
CA ASP A 220 8.40 37.08 -0.31
C ASP A 220 8.36 37.90 0.98
N THR A 221 9.15 38.97 1.06
CA THR A 221 9.19 39.87 2.23
C THR A 221 7.82 40.46 2.62
N LYS A 222 6.87 40.57 1.68
CA LYS A 222 5.56 41.17 1.90
C LYS A 222 4.52 40.12 2.32
N ALA A 223 3.94 40.28 3.52
CA ALA A 223 3.00 39.31 4.09
C ALA A 223 1.74 39.07 3.24
N GLU A 224 1.28 40.07 2.50
CA GLU A 224 0.17 39.95 1.55
C GLU A 224 0.51 39.00 0.40
N VAL A 225 1.73 39.09 -0.14
CA VAL A 225 2.21 38.22 -1.23
C VAL A 225 2.40 36.80 -0.72
N LYS A 226 2.92 36.60 0.50
CA LYS A 226 3.02 35.26 1.11
C LYS A 226 1.66 34.56 1.23
N ARG A 227 0.64 35.30 1.70
CA ARG A 227 -0.72 34.75 1.84
C ARG A 227 -1.34 34.43 0.48
N ALA A 228 -1.20 35.33 -0.49
CA ALA A 228 -1.71 35.11 -1.84
C ALA A 228 -1.02 33.95 -2.56
N SER A 229 0.31 33.84 -2.47
CA SER A 229 1.07 32.75 -3.09
C SER A 229 0.79 31.39 -2.44
N THR A 230 0.60 31.36 -1.12
CA THR A 230 0.16 30.13 -0.42
C THR A 230 -1.24 29.70 -0.87
N GLN A 231 -2.16 30.65 -1.08
CA GLN A 231 -3.50 30.35 -1.59
C GLN A 231 -3.46 29.87 -3.05
N CYS A 232 -2.69 30.55 -3.89
CA CYS A 232 -2.46 30.17 -5.28
C CYS A 232 -1.85 28.77 -5.39
N MET A 233 -0.86 28.45 -4.54
CA MET A 233 -0.27 27.11 -4.46
C MET A 233 -1.33 26.05 -4.16
N LYS A 234 -2.21 26.28 -3.16
CA LYS A 234 -3.31 25.36 -2.85
C LYS A 234 -4.22 25.11 -4.05
N THR A 235 -4.70 26.18 -4.69
CA THR A 235 -5.59 26.11 -5.85
C THR A 235 -4.95 25.39 -7.04
N VAL A 236 -3.64 25.56 -7.26
CA VAL A 236 -2.95 24.86 -8.35
C VAL A 236 -2.70 23.40 -8.00
N THR A 237 -2.34 23.08 -6.75
CA THR A 237 -2.15 21.69 -6.32
C THR A 237 -3.44 20.89 -6.24
N GLU A 238 -4.61 21.53 -6.13
CA GLU A 238 -5.92 20.87 -6.25
C GLU A 238 -6.16 20.27 -7.65
N LEU A 239 -5.39 20.70 -8.66
CA LEU A 239 -5.46 20.11 -10.00
C LEU A 239 -4.70 18.78 -10.11
N LEU A 240 -3.84 18.44 -9.15
CA LEU A 240 -3.10 17.18 -9.15
C LEU A 240 -4.05 16.02 -8.83
N ASP A 241 -4.28 15.15 -9.81
CA ASP A 241 -5.11 13.95 -9.65
C ASP A 241 -4.24 12.75 -9.24
N ASN A 242 -3.63 12.85 -8.05
CA ASN A 242 -2.89 11.72 -7.46
C ASN A 242 -3.36 11.46 -6.02
N LYS A 243 -4.18 10.42 -5.87
CA LYS A 243 -4.80 9.95 -4.63
C LYS A 243 -3.76 9.52 -3.58
N ASP A 244 -2.57 9.10 -3.99
CA ASP A 244 -1.53 8.66 -3.05
C ASP A 244 -0.97 9.85 -2.27
N ILE A 245 -0.87 11.02 -2.90
CA ILE A 245 -0.33 12.24 -2.28
C ILE A 245 -1.40 13.24 -1.84
N GLU A 246 -2.64 13.14 -2.33
CA GLU A 246 -3.73 14.11 -2.10
C GLU A 246 -3.86 14.53 -0.62
N ARG A 247 -3.93 13.55 0.28
CA ARG A 247 -4.04 13.79 1.73
C ARG A 247 -2.84 14.51 2.36
N PHE A 248 -1.68 14.48 1.70
CA PHE A 248 -0.44 15.10 2.17
C PHE A 248 -0.17 16.45 1.54
N ILE A 249 -0.83 16.81 0.44
CA ILE A 249 -0.64 18.11 -0.24
C ILE A 249 -0.65 19.28 0.76
N PRO A 250 -1.60 19.39 1.71
CA PRO A 250 -1.58 20.48 2.69
C PRO A 250 -0.32 20.49 3.57
N ALA A 251 0.17 19.33 3.99
CA ALA A 251 1.37 19.19 4.81
C ALA A 251 2.65 19.49 4.00
N VAL A 252 2.68 19.12 2.71
CA VAL A 252 3.79 19.44 1.81
C VAL A 252 3.87 20.95 1.57
N ILE A 253 2.73 21.62 1.31
CA ILE A 253 2.66 23.09 1.19
C ILE A 253 3.11 23.76 2.49
N GLU A 254 2.73 23.20 3.65
CA GLU A 254 3.16 23.72 4.93
C GLU A 254 4.68 23.59 5.12
N CYS A 255 5.30 22.49 4.68
CA CYS A 255 6.76 22.33 4.68
C CYS A 255 7.49 23.34 3.79
N ILE A 256 6.85 23.84 2.73
CA ILE A 256 7.42 24.91 1.91
C ILE A 256 7.57 26.18 2.75
N ASN A 257 6.59 26.53 3.58
CA ASN A 257 6.60 27.70 4.48
C ASN A 257 7.40 27.47 5.77
N HIS A 258 7.39 26.25 6.31
CA HIS A 258 7.93 25.85 7.60
C HIS A 258 8.84 24.62 7.45
N PRO A 259 10.13 24.82 7.09
CA PRO A 259 11.06 23.71 6.86
C PRO A 259 11.30 22.82 8.09
N ASP A 260 11.00 23.28 9.30
CA ASP A 260 11.09 22.52 10.55
C ASP A 260 10.13 21.33 10.61
N LYS A 261 9.08 21.32 9.79
CA LYS A 261 8.09 20.23 9.71
C LYS A 261 8.50 19.08 8.78
N VAL A 262 9.56 19.24 7.99
CA VAL A 262 10.06 18.23 7.02
C VAL A 262 10.25 16.84 7.65
N PRO A 263 10.88 16.69 8.84
CA PRO A 263 10.99 15.40 9.52
C PRO A 263 9.65 14.67 9.67
N GLU A 264 8.63 15.37 10.17
CA GLU A 264 7.33 14.78 10.47
C GLU A 264 6.61 14.36 9.18
N THR A 265 6.61 15.22 8.17
CA THR A 265 5.98 14.95 6.87
C THR A 265 6.65 13.78 6.15
N ILE A 266 7.99 13.66 6.19
CA ILE A 266 8.70 12.50 5.62
C ILE A 266 8.37 11.21 6.38
N HIS A 267 8.22 11.27 7.70
CA HIS A 267 7.80 10.11 8.48
C HIS A 267 6.40 9.62 8.09
N GLN A 268 5.46 10.54 7.86
CA GLN A 268 4.10 10.24 7.42
C GLN A 268 4.08 9.71 5.98
N LEU A 269 4.81 10.35 5.06
CA LEU A 269 4.92 9.93 3.66
C LEU A 269 5.57 8.56 3.50
N GLY A 270 6.56 8.22 4.34
CA GLY A 270 7.25 6.93 4.24
C GLY A 270 6.36 5.71 4.52
N ALA A 271 5.17 5.91 5.10
CA ALA A 271 4.16 4.86 5.29
C ALA A 271 3.13 4.81 4.15
N THR A 272 3.26 5.67 3.15
CA THR A 272 2.34 5.77 2.00
C THR A 272 2.76 4.83 0.91
N THR A 273 1.77 4.23 0.28
CA THR A 273 1.98 3.41 -0.89
C THR A 273 1.75 4.29 -2.09
N PHE A 274 2.79 4.43 -2.90
CA PHE A 274 2.61 4.97 -4.23
C PHE A 274 2.10 3.82 -5.11
N VAL A 275 0.93 4.02 -5.67
CA VAL A 275 0.19 3.12 -6.55
C VAL A 275 0.11 3.75 -7.93
N GLN A 276 -0.32 5.01 -8.00
CA GLN A 276 -0.58 5.73 -9.23
C GLN A 276 0.73 6.18 -9.88
N GLU A 277 0.66 6.37 -11.20
CA GLU A 277 1.77 6.94 -11.97
C GLU A 277 2.17 8.28 -11.36
N VAL A 278 3.49 8.47 -11.26
CA VAL A 278 4.05 9.70 -10.72
C VAL A 278 4.31 10.65 -11.87
N ASP A 279 3.37 11.57 -12.07
CA ASP A 279 3.44 12.59 -13.12
C ASP A 279 4.42 13.74 -12.78
N ALA A 280 4.70 14.58 -13.77
CA ALA A 280 5.61 15.71 -13.62
C ALA A 280 5.11 16.71 -12.55
N GLY A 281 3.79 16.89 -12.45
CA GLY A 281 3.16 17.73 -11.44
C GLY A 281 3.47 17.24 -10.02
N THR A 282 3.25 15.95 -9.76
CA THR A 282 3.56 15.31 -8.47
C THR A 282 5.05 15.40 -8.13
N LEU A 283 5.94 15.15 -9.08
CA LEU A 283 7.39 15.30 -8.85
C LEU A 283 7.77 16.74 -8.51
N SER A 284 7.20 17.73 -9.20
CA SER A 284 7.51 19.14 -8.95
C SER A 284 7.14 19.58 -7.53
N LEU A 285 6.11 19.00 -6.93
CA LEU A 285 5.73 19.23 -5.53
C LEU A 285 6.59 18.44 -4.54
N MET A 286 6.88 17.17 -4.84
CA MET A 286 7.50 16.22 -3.90
C MET A 286 9.03 16.32 -3.86
N VAL A 287 9.69 16.53 -5.00
CA VAL A 287 11.15 16.55 -5.09
C VAL A 287 11.80 17.62 -4.19
N PRO A 288 11.28 18.87 -4.10
CA PRO A 288 11.82 19.86 -3.17
C PRO A 288 11.78 19.40 -1.70
N LEU A 289 10.70 18.72 -1.28
CA LEU A 289 10.56 18.15 0.07
C LEU A 289 11.58 17.02 0.30
N LEU A 290 11.69 16.10 -0.66
CA LEU A 290 12.59 14.94 -0.55
C LEU A 290 14.06 15.36 -0.54
N ALA A 291 14.44 16.32 -1.38
CA ALA A 291 15.77 16.92 -1.37
C ALA A 291 16.11 17.57 -0.02
N ARG A 292 15.16 18.29 0.60
CA ARG A 292 15.32 18.79 1.98
C ARG A 292 15.48 17.66 2.98
N GLY A 293 14.73 16.58 2.83
CA GLY A 293 14.84 15.35 3.65
C GLY A 293 16.22 14.70 3.62
N LEU A 294 16.85 14.64 2.45
CA LEU A 294 18.22 14.12 2.30
C LEU A 294 19.27 14.99 2.99
N ARG A 295 19.02 16.31 3.07
CA ARG A 295 19.89 17.28 3.77
C ARG A 295 19.68 17.32 5.29
N GLU A 296 18.66 16.63 5.81
CA GLU A 296 18.31 16.67 7.22
C GLU A 296 19.37 16.02 8.11
N ARG A 297 19.45 16.36 9.41
CA ARG A 297 20.54 15.85 10.27
C ARG A 297 20.37 14.38 10.67
N GLN A 298 19.13 13.92 10.82
CA GLN A 298 18.85 12.59 11.36
C GLN A 298 18.94 11.51 10.28
N THR A 299 19.79 10.51 10.48
CA THR A 299 19.95 9.37 9.55
C THR A 299 18.64 8.64 9.20
N PRO A 300 17.70 8.40 10.15
CA PRO A 300 16.42 7.78 9.81
C PRO A 300 15.59 8.57 8.79
N ILE A 301 15.66 9.91 8.81
CA ILE A 301 14.94 10.79 7.87
C ILE A 301 15.58 10.70 6.49
N LYS A 302 16.92 10.76 6.41
CA LYS A 302 17.65 10.57 5.15
C LYS A 302 17.32 9.23 4.50
N ARG A 303 17.30 8.15 5.30
CA ARG A 303 16.92 6.81 4.87
C ARG A 303 15.50 6.83 4.30
N LYS A 304 14.52 7.36 5.05
CA LYS A 304 13.11 7.42 4.61
C LYS A 304 12.93 8.26 3.34
N ALA A 305 13.62 9.40 3.24
CA ALA A 305 13.60 10.21 2.02
C ALA A 305 14.10 9.40 0.82
N ALA A 306 15.19 8.65 0.96
CA ALA A 306 15.70 7.76 -0.09
C ALA A 306 14.72 6.62 -0.44
N VAL A 307 14.02 6.03 0.54
CA VAL A 307 12.95 5.03 0.29
C VAL A 307 11.81 5.65 -0.53
N ILE A 308 11.36 6.84 -0.16
CA ILE A 308 10.27 7.52 -0.88
C ILE A 308 10.70 7.85 -2.32
N ILE A 309 11.92 8.36 -2.51
CA ILE A 309 12.49 8.61 -3.84
C ILE A 309 12.54 7.31 -4.66
N ASP A 310 13.07 6.22 -4.09
CA ASP A 310 13.14 4.93 -4.78
C ASP A 310 11.77 4.40 -5.18
N ASN A 311 10.78 4.49 -4.29
CA ASN A 311 9.43 4.00 -4.55
C ASN A 311 8.67 4.87 -5.57
N MET A 312 8.75 6.20 -5.45
CA MET A 312 8.10 7.12 -6.38
C MET A 312 8.72 7.03 -7.77
N CYS A 313 10.05 7.05 -7.87
CA CYS A 313 10.72 7.04 -9.18
C CYS A 313 10.52 5.72 -9.93
N LYS A 314 10.30 4.58 -9.26
CA LYS A 314 9.91 3.32 -9.93
C LYS A 314 8.59 3.39 -10.69
N LEU A 315 7.74 4.36 -10.36
CA LEU A 315 6.43 4.60 -10.96
C LEU A 315 6.46 5.75 -11.96
N VAL A 316 7.65 6.23 -12.35
CA VAL A 316 7.82 7.15 -13.46
C VAL A 316 8.01 6.33 -14.71
N ASP A 317 7.01 6.33 -15.57
CA ASP A 317 6.98 5.51 -16.77
C ASP A 317 7.73 6.16 -17.95
N ASP A 318 7.72 7.49 -18.01
CA ASP A 318 8.42 8.25 -19.03
C ASP A 318 9.70 8.88 -18.44
N PRO A 319 10.89 8.47 -18.90
CA PRO A 319 12.16 9.12 -18.54
C PRO A 319 12.13 10.65 -18.65
N GLU A 320 11.36 11.21 -19.59
CA GLU A 320 11.18 12.65 -19.77
C GLU A 320 10.62 13.34 -18.54
N VAL A 321 9.72 12.67 -17.83
CA VAL A 321 9.05 13.22 -16.64
C VAL A 321 10.04 13.35 -15.47
N ALA A 322 10.96 12.40 -15.31
CA ALA A 322 11.97 12.45 -14.25
C ALA A 322 13.18 13.34 -14.59
N ALA A 323 13.50 13.52 -15.87
CA ALA A 323 14.72 14.18 -16.33
C ALA A 323 14.99 15.56 -15.70
N PRO A 324 14.00 16.48 -15.55
CA PRO A 324 14.21 17.78 -14.92
C PRO A 324 14.63 17.69 -13.44
N PHE A 325 14.30 16.60 -12.76
CA PHE A 325 14.50 16.42 -11.33
C PHE A 325 15.78 15.63 -10.97
N LEU A 326 16.35 14.89 -11.93
CA LEU A 326 17.59 14.13 -11.73
C LEU A 326 18.77 15.00 -11.24
N PRO A 327 19.02 16.22 -11.77
CA PRO A 327 20.10 17.09 -11.30
C PRO A 327 19.94 17.56 -9.85
N VAL A 328 18.71 17.49 -9.30
CA VAL A 328 18.43 17.87 -7.90
C VAL A 328 18.64 16.68 -6.96
N LEU A 329 18.20 15.48 -7.35
CA LEU A 329 18.22 14.31 -6.46
C LEU A 329 19.53 13.52 -6.48
N LEU A 330 20.16 13.36 -7.65
CA LEU A 330 21.37 12.53 -7.77
C LEU A 330 22.53 13.04 -6.90
N PRO A 331 22.89 14.34 -6.91
CA PRO A 331 24.00 14.82 -6.09
C PRO A 331 23.75 14.68 -4.58
N GLU A 332 22.49 14.85 -4.16
CA GLU A 332 22.10 14.72 -2.75
C GLU A 332 22.20 13.27 -2.28
N LEU A 333 21.76 12.32 -3.11
CA LEU A 333 21.88 10.89 -2.79
C LEU A 333 23.34 10.43 -2.76
N ASP A 334 24.16 10.83 -3.74
CA ASP A 334 25.60 10.53 -3.73
C ASP A 334 26.28 11.10 -2.46
N HIS A 335 25.93 12.34 -2.07
CA HIS A 335 26.43 12.96 -0.85
C HIS A 335 26.03 12.18 0.42
N VAL A 336 24.77 11.74 0.51
CA VAL A 336 24.30 10.93 1.66
C VAL A 336 25.01 9.57 1.69
N HIS A 337 25.21 8.93 0.54
CA HIS A 337 25.92 7.66 0.43
C HIS A 337 27.35 7.76 0.99
N ASP A 338 28.05 8.85 0.69
CA ASP A 338 29.46 9.01 1.06
C ASP A 338 29.67 9.41 2.52
N ILE A 339 28.70 10.09 3.15
CA ILE A 339 28.84 10.64 4.50
C ILE A 339 28.24 9.75 5.59
N VAL A 340 27.15 9.04 5.30
CA VAL A 340 26.43 8.28 6.32
C VAL A 340 27.19 7.00 6.68
N ALA A 341 27.55 6.85 7.96
CA ALA A 341 28.26 5.65 8.45
C ALA A 341 27.40 4.39 8.43
N ASP A 342 26.09 4.53 8.70
CA ASP A 342 25.14 3.42 8.77
C ASP A 342 25.06 2.65 7.43
N PRO A 343 25.46 1.36 7.40
CA PRO A 343 25.46 0.57 6.17
C PRO A 343 24.05 0.30 5.63
N GLU A 344 23.03 0.26 6.49
CA GLU A 344 21.64 0.04 6.07
C GLU A 344 21.14 1.23 5.25
N CYS A 345 21.28 2.45 5.78
CA CYS A 345 20.95 3.69 5.08
C CYS A 345 21.69 3.81 3.73
N ARG A 346 22.99 3.50 3.69
CA ARG A 346 23.76 3.48 2.43
C ARG A 346 23.22 2.45 1.42
N GLY A 347 22.81 1.27 1.89
CA GLY A 347 22.18 0.25 1.05
C GLY A 347 20.88 0.74 0.40
N VAL A 348 20.03 1.45 1.15
CA VAL A 348 18.80 2.07 0.62
C VAL A 348 19.11 3.18 -0.38
N VAL A 349 20.05 4.07 -0.06
CA VAL A 349 20.47 5.16 -0.95
C VAL A 349 21.02 4.62 -2.27
N ASN A 350 21.80 3.53 -2.24
CA ASN A 350 22.29 2.87 -3.44
C ASN A 350 21.17 2.30 -4.32
N LYS A 351 20.11 1.76 -3.71
CA LYS A 351 18.91 1.32 -4.47
C LYS A 351 18.24 2.51 -5.17
N ALA A 352 18.03 3.61 -4.44
CA ALA A 352 17.46 4.83 -5.00
C ALA A 352 18.30 5.40 -6.15
N LEU A 353 19.63 5.43 -5.99
CA LEU A 353 20.57 5.83 -7.03
C LEU A 353 20.50 4.92 -8.27
N ALA A 354 20.42 3.60 -8.08
CA ALA A 354 20.28 2.66 -9.18
C ALA A 354 18.96 2.86 -9.94
N THR A 355 17.85 3.07 -9.22
CA THR A 355 16.54 3.38 -9.80
C THR A 355 16.58 4.67 -10.63
N LEU A 356 17.10 5.77 -10.07
CA LEU A 356 17.23 7.05 -10.78
C LEU A 356 18.15 6.96 -12.00
N LYS A 357 19.27 6.23 -11.88
CA LYS A 357 20.19 5.99 -13.00
C LYS A 357 19.54 5.14 -14.09
N ARG A 358 18.71 4.15 -13.76
CA ARG A 358 17.96 3.36 -14.73
C ARG A 358 16.92 4.20 -15.46
N ILE A 359 16.23 5.11 -14.76
CA ILE A 359 15.26 6.01 -15.39
C ILE A 359 15.98 7.02 -16.29
N GLY A 360 17.15 7.52 -15.86
CA GLY A 360 17.95 8.47 -16.63
C GLY A 360 18.79 7.84 -17.75
N ALA A 361 19.10 6.55 -17.67
CA ALA A 361 19.82 5.80 -18.70
C ALA A 361 18.79 5.15 -19.63
N THR A 362 18.62 5.73 -20.82
CA THR A 362 17.84 5.08 -21.87
C THR A 362 18.50 3.74 -22.22
N GLU A 363 17.92 2.63 -21.73
CA GLU A 363 18.18 1.32 -22.32
C GLU A 363 17.81 1.45 -23.82
N GLU A 364 18.76 1.11 -24.70
CA GLU A 364 18.60 1.06 -26.16
C GLU A 364 18.58 2.39 -26.96
N GLY A 365 19.34 3.41 -26.56
CA GLY A 365 19.76 4.46 -27.53
C GLY A 365 18.64 5.36 -28.09
N VAL A 366 17.46 5.37 -27.46
CA VAL A 366 16.41 6.36 -27.74
C VAL A 366 16.86 7.70 -27.15
N GLN A 367 17.05 8.70 -28.01
CA GLN A 367 17.47 10.03 -27.59
C GLN A 367 16.23 10.81 -27.11
N VAL A 368 16.06 10.94 -25.79
CA VAL A 368 15.00 11.75 -25.19
C VAL A 368 15.21 13.21 -25.56
N LEU A 369 14.19 13.85 -26.16
CA LEU A 369 14.26 15.25 -26.60
C LEU A 369 13.90 16.17 -25.43
N SER A 370 14.76 17.13 -25.13
CA SER A 370 14.44 18.22 -24.21
C SER A 370 13.31 19.10 -24.73
N ASP A 371 12.60 19.80 -23.84
CA ASP A 371 11.57 20.79 -24.21
C ASP A 371 12.07 21.83 -25.22
N ALA A 372 13.35 22.20 -25.14
CA ALA A 372 13.99 23.10 -26.08
C ALA A 372 14.13 22.49 -27.48
N GLU A 373 14.51 21.21 -27.57
CA GLU A 373 14.63 20.48 -28.83
C GLU A 373 13.26 20.19 -29.46
N LYS A 374 12.25 19.83 -28.63
CA LYS A 374 10.87 19.68 -29.09
C LYS A 374 10.32 20.99 -29.64
N ARG A 375 10.54 22.10 -28.93
CA ARG A 375 10.17 23.44 -29.40
C ARG A 375 10.84 23.79 -30.73
N ASP A 376 12.14 23.53 -30.88
CA ASP A 376 12.87 23.79 -32.13
C ASP A 376 12.34 22.95 -33.29
N LYS A 377 12.09 21.65 -33.07
CA LYS A 377 11.48 20.76 -34.08
C LYS A 377 10.09 21.22 -34.51
N VAL A 378 9.19 21.47 -33.56
CA VAL A 378 7.82 21.96 -33.85
C VAL A 378 7.87 23.29 -34.58
N THR A 379 8.75 24.22 -34.17
CA THR A 379 8.94 25.51 -34.84
C THR A 379 9.37 25.32 -36.30
N LYS A 380 10.35 24.45 -36.56
CA LYS A 380 10.82 24.13 -37.92
C LYS A 380 9.73 23.48 -38.77
N THR A 381 8.94 22.57 -38.19
CA THR A 381 7.80 21.91 -38.87
C THR A 381 6.76 22.93 -39.30
N LEU A 382 6.34 23.83 -38.39
CA LEU A 382 5.36 24.87 -38.69
C LEU A 382 5.92 25.91 -39.68
N ASP A 383 7.22 26.21 -39.62
CA ASP A 383 7.89 27.08 -40.58
C ASP A 383 7.94 26.47 -41.99
N HIS A 384 8.05 25.15 -42.10
CA HIS A 384 7.97 24.45 -43.37
C HIS A 384 6.55 24.48 -43.95
N LEU A 385 5.53 24.26 -43.11
CA LEU A 385 4.12 24.30 -43.51
C LEU A 385 3.63 25.73 -43.85
N MET A 386 4.23 26.76 -43.24
CA MET A 386 3.89 28.17 -43.44
C MET A 386 5.11 29.01 -43.89
N PRO A 387 5.61 28.82 -45.13
CA PRO A 387 6.87 29.42 -45.59
C PRO A 387 6.81 30.95 -45.74
N THR A 388 5.60 31.51 -45.94
CA THR A 388 5.40 32.95 -46.09
C THR A 388 5.40 33.65 -44.73
N LYS A 389 6.39 34.53 -44.50
CA LYS A 389 6.50 35.31 -43.26
C LYS A 389 5.49 36.44 -43.22
N LEU A 390 4.78 36.54 -42.09
CA LEU A 390 3.92 37.69 -41.78
C LEU A 390 4.75 38.80 -41.13
N GLU A 391 4.69 40.02 -41.68
CA GLU A 391 5.41 41.18 -41.17
C GLU A 391 4.48 42.26 -40.57
N GLY A 392 5.07 43.15 -39.77
CA GLY A 392 4.38 44.27 -39.16
C GLY A 392 3.21 43.83 -38.28
N PHE A 393 2.03 44.40 -38.52
CA PHE A 393 0.79 44.13 -37.77
C PHE A 393 0.44 42.64 -37.67
N TRP A 394 0.79 41.82 -38.68
CA TRP A 394 0.40 40.41 -38.73
C TRP A 394 1.43 39.46 -38.07
N SER A 395 2.60 39.97 -37.67
CA SER A 395 3.66 39.19 -37.01
C SER A 395 3.18 38.37 -35.79
N PRO A 396 2.31 38.91 -34.90
CA PRO A 396 1.82 38.16 -33.74
C PRO A 396 1.06 36.88 -34.09
N VAL A 397 0.36 36.84 -35.23
CA VAL A 397 -0.46 35.68 -35.65
C VAL A 397 0.40 34.43 -35.85
N ARG A 398 1.52 34.58 -36.56
CA ARG A 398 2.46 33.45 -36.77
C ARG A 398 3.08 33.00 -35.47
N LYS A 399 3.54 33.95 -34.63
CA LYS A 399 4.14 33.63 -33.34
C LYS A 399 3.16 32.86 -32.45
N TYR A 400 1.90 33.27 -32.41
CA TYR A 400 0.85 32.61 -31.64
C TYR A 400 0.61 31.18 -32.11
N MET A 401 0.48 30.94 -33.43
CA MET A 401 0.28 29.58 -33.97
C MET A 401 1.43 28.62 -33.60
N VAL A 402 2.67 29.08 -33.67
CA VAL A 402 3.84 28.29 -33.29
C VAL A 402 3.83 27.97 -31.80
N GLU A 403 3.61 28.98 -30.95
CA GLU A 403 3.61 28.79 -29.49
C GLU A 403 2.46 27.88 -29.01
N VAL A 404 1.29 27.96 -29.64
CA VAL A 404 0.16 27.05 -29.37
C VAL A 404 0.46 25.63 -29.82
N ALA A 405 1.06 25.43 -31.00
CA ALA A 405 1.47 24.10 -31.46
C ALA A 405 2.54 23.49 -30.54
N VAL A 406 3.50 24.30 -30.05
CA VAL A 406 4.49 23.89 -29.05
C VAL A 406 3.80 23.53 -27.74
N ALA A 407 2.85 24.34 -27.27
CA ALA A 407 2.12 24.07 -26.03
C ALA A 407 1.34 22.74 -26.11
N LEU A 408 0.64 22.48 -27.21
CA LEU A 408 -0.08 21.21 -27.43
C LEU A 408 0.89 20.02 -27.50
N SER A 409 2.01 20.17 -28.19
CA SER A 409 3.03 19.11 -28.33
C SER A 409 3.70 18.77 -26.99
N LEU A 410 4.03 19.78 -26.17
CA LEU A 410 4.59 19.60 -24.83
C LEU A 410 3.56 19.00 -23.86
N ALA A 411 2.28 19.34 -24.02
CA ALA A 411 1.17 18.74 -23.27
C ALA A 411 0.78 17.33 -23.76
N ARG A 412 1.44 16.82 -24.82
CA ARG A 412 1.12 15.54 -25.50
C ARG A 412 -0.35 15.43 -25.93
N ASP A 413 -1.01 16.56 -26.18
CA ASP A 413 -2.36 16.57 -26.75
C ASP A 413 -2.24 16.49 -28.26
N PHE A 414 -2.36 15.28 -28.82
CA PHE A 414 -2.39 15.02 -30.27
C PHE A 414 -3.81 14.78 -30.78
N THR A 415 -4.83 15.30 -30.09
CA THR A 415 -6.21 15.12 -30.53
C THR A 415 -6.56 16.08 -31.68
N LYS A 416 -7.17 15.53 -32.72
CA LYS A 416 -7.58 16.32 -33.91
C LYS A 416 -8.47 17.51 -33.56
N ALA A 417 -9.36 17.36 -32.58
CA ALA A 417 -10.28 18.42 -32.16
C ALA A 417 -9.54 19.62 -31.53
N SER A 418 -8.58 19.37 -30.62
CA SER A 418 -7.78 20.43 -29.99
C SER A 418 -6.96 21.21 -31.01
N TRP A 419 -6.27 20.51 -31.92
CA TRP A 419 -5.43 21.15 -32.94
C TRP A 419 -6.23 21.98 -33.94
N ILE A 420 -7.39 21.48 -34.39
CA ILE A 420 -8.27 22.25 -35.29
C ILE A 420 -8.78 23.50 -34.59
N SER A 421 -9.33 23.37 -33.37
CA SER A 421 -9.86 24.50 -32.60
C SER A 421 -8.80 25.58 -32.34
N ALA A 422 -7.55 25.17 -32.07
CA ALA A 422 -6.48 26.08 -31.68
C ALA A 422 -5.73 26.71 -32.87
N ILE A 423 -5.57 25.99 -34.00
CA ILE A 423 -4.74 26.45 -35.13
C ILE A 423 -5.59 26.95 -36.30
N SER A 424 -6.74 26.32 -36.60
CA SER A 424 -7.56 26.64 -37.78
C SER A 424 -7.99 28.12 -37.86
N PRO A 425 -8.46 28.77 -36.78
CA PRO A 425 -8.88 30.18 -36.84
C PRO A 425 -7.75 31.15 -37.26
N HIS A 426 -6.53 30.85 -36.84
CA HIS A 426 -5.34 31.66 -37.16
C HIS A 426 -4.72 31.29 -38.50
N ALA A 427 -4.76 30.01 -38.88
CA ALA A 427 -4.43 29.55 -40.22
C ALA A 427 -5.28 30.25 -41.28
N GLY A 428 -6.59 30.41 -41.02
CA GLY A 428 -7.49 31.18 -41.88
C GLY A 428 -7.09 32.65 -42.02
N THR A 429 -6.54 33.27 -40.96
CA THR A 429 -5.98 34.63 -41.01
C THR A 429 -4.69 34.67 -41.85
N TRP A 430 -3.82 33.68 -41.72
CA TRP A 430 -2.59 33.57 -42.51
C TRP A 430 -2.87 33.38 -44.02
N LEU A 431 -3.78 32.47 -44.38
CA LEU A 431 -4.21 32.24 -45.77
C LEU A 431 -4.77 33.51 -46.41
N LEU A 432 -5.58 34.24 -45.64
CA LEU A 432 -6.21 35.48 -46.04
C LEU A 432 -5.22 36.64 -46.29
N VAL A 433 -4.10 36.68 -45.57
CA VAL A 433 -3.06 37.72 -45.75
C VAL A 433 -2.08 37.35 -46.86
N THR A 434 -1.83 36.05 -47.08
CA THR A 434 -0.81 35.54 -48.02
C THR A 434 -1.33 35.31 -49.45
N GLY A 435 -2.64 35.45 -49.68
CA GLY A 435 -3.19 35.63 -51.03
C GLY A 435 -3.60 34.35 -51.77
N ARG A 436 -3.96 33.26 -51.07
CA ARG A 436 -4.77 32.21 -51.71
C ARG A 436 -6.23 32.68 -51.76
N GLU A 437 -6.51 33.35 -52.88
CA GLU A 437 -7.81 33.83 -53.38
C GLU A 437 -8.37 35.13 -52.75
N HIS A 438 -8.48 36.14 -53.61
CA HIS A 438 -9.15 37.42 -53.38
C HIS A 438 -10.68 37.29 -53.41
N GLY A 439 -11.24 36.26 -52.77
CA GLY A 439 -12.68 36.04 -52.62
C GLY A 439 -13.19 36.34 -51.20
N ASP A 440 -14.49 36.59 -51.06
CA ASP A 440 -15.17 36.64 -49.77
C ASP A 440 -15.02 35.29 -49.03
N TRP A 441 -14.96 35.32 -47.70
CA TRP A 441 -14.80 34.11 -46.86
C TRP A 441 -15.97 33.12 -47.07
N GLY A 442 -15.67 31.89 -47.52
CA GLY A 442 -16.65 30.81 -47.78
C GLY A 442 -16.16 29.41 -47.34
N GLU A 443 -17.00 28.38 -47.57
CA GLU A 443 -16.77 26.99 -47.09
C GLU A 443 -15.43 26.38 -47.56
N GLU A 444 -14.93 26.75 -48.75
CA GLU A 444 -13.66 26.24 -49.28
C GLU A 444 -12.43 26.69 -48.47
N GLN A 445 -12.42 27.91 -47.94
CA GLN A 445 -11.27 28.45 -47.19
C GLN A 445 -11.21 27.94 -45.75
N GLU A 446 -12.36 27.60 -45.16
CA GLU A 446 -12.47 26.95 -43.85
C GLU A 446 -11.95 25.51 -43.92
N HIS A 447 -12.27 24.81 -45.00
CA HIS A 447 -11.72 23.47 -45.25
C HIS A 447 -10.19 23.48 -45.41
N GLU A 448 -9.62 24.50 -46.06
CA GLU A 448 -8.16 24.64 -46.20
C GLU A 448 -7.45 24.98 -44.87
N SER A 449 -8.09 25.75 -43.97
CA SER A 449 -7.50 26.02 -42.64
C SER A 449 -7.51 24.80 -41.74
N GLU A 450 -8.56 23.97 -41.80
CA GLU A 450 -8.62 22.68 -41.08
C GLU A 450 -7.59 21.67 -41.61
N LYS A 451 -7.36 21.65 -42.93
CA LYS A 451 -6.30 20.83 -43.55
C LYS A 451 -4.93 21.22 -43.02
N LEU A 452 -4.63 22.52 -42.93
CA LEU A 452 -3.35 22.98 -42.39
C LEU A 452 -3.19 22.58 -40.91
N ALA A 453 -4.25 22.71 -40.09
CA ALA A 453 -4.22 22.28 -38.70
C ALA A 453 -4.02 20.77 -38.55
N THR A 454 -4.64 19.96 -39.40
CA THR A 454 -4.48 18.50 -39.41
C THR A 454 -3.09 18.07 -39.89
N ALA A 455 -2.53 18.78 -40.87
CA ALA A 455 -1.15 18.55 -41.32
C ALA A 455 -0.14 18.93 -40.23
N ALA A 456 -0.36 20.05 -39.54
CA ALA A 456 0.46 20.46 -38.40
C ALA A 456 0.44 19.42 -37.28
N LEU A 457 -0.73 18.85 -36.97
CA LEU A 457 -0.85 17.75 -36.01
C LEU A 457 0.01 16.55 -36.42
N ALA A 458 -0.21 15.99 -37.61
CA ALA A 458 0.48 14.78 -38.06
C ALA A 458 2.00 14.92 -38.07
N HIS A 459 2.51 16.06 -38.59
CA HIS A 459 3.95 16.29 -38.66
C HIS A 459 4.59 16.62 -37.31
N CYS A 460 3.85 17.24 -36.38
CA CYS A 460 4.36 17.49 -35.03
C CYS A 460 4.34 16.21 -34.18
N GLU A 461 3.32 15.37 -34.33
CA GLU A 461 3.25 14.05 -33.68
C GLU A 461 4.41 13.17 -34.14
N GLU A 462 4.64 13.03 -35.46
CA GLU A 462 5.77 12.28 -36.02
C GLU A 462 7.13 12.82 -35.54
N ALA A 463 7.27 14.13 -35.36
CA ALA A 463 8.53 14.75 -34.96
C ALA A 463 8.88 14.56 -33.47
N VAL A 464 7.88 14.24 -32.63
CA VAL A 464 7.98 14.37 -31.16
C VAL A 464 7.46 13.16 -30.38
N ALA A 465 6.53 12.36 -30.90
CA ALA A 465 5.92 11.24 -30.18
C ALA A 465 6.77 9.96 -30.20
N PHE A 466 6.73 9.22 -29.09
CA PHE A 466 7.31 7.88 -28.94
C PHE A 466 6.20 6.83 -28.93
N HIS A 467 6.34 5.77 -29.71
CA HIS A 467 5.37 4.66 -29.77
C HIS A 467 6.01 3.36 -29.28
N ALA A 468 5.37 2.70 -28.30
CA ALA A 468 5.66 1.32 -27.92
C ALA A 468 4.76 0.35 -28.72
N PRO A 469 5.21 -0.87 -29.04
CA PRO A 469 4.44 -1.83 -29.83
C PRO A 469 3.32 -2.51 -29.00
N GLU A 470 2.10 -2.57 -29.53
CA GLU A 470 0.98 -3.35 -28.99
C GLU A 470 1.00 -4.79 -29.56
N GLU A 471 0.76 -5.81 -28.70
CA GLU A 471 0.51 -7.19 -29.12
C GLU A 471 -1.00 -7.46 -29.25
N GLU A 472 -1.43 -7.98 -30.41
CA GLU A 472 -2.83 -8.36 -30.69
C GLU A 472 -3.22 -9.68 -29.96
N ASP A 473 -4.36 -9.68 -29.26
CA ASP A 473 -4.89 -10.83 -28.50
C ASP A 473 -6.14 -11.39 -29.22
N ASP A 474 -5.98 -12.54 -29.90
CA ASP A 474 -6.91 -13.10 -30.91
C ASP A 474 -7.91 -14.15 -30.33
N ASP A 475 -8.39 -13.94 -29.11
CA ASP A 475 -9.06 -14.98 -28.31
C ASP A 475 -10.60 -14.71 -28.25
N GLU A 476 -11.45 -15.68 -28.61
CA GLU A 476 -12.93 -15.51 -28.67
C GLU A 476 -13.60 -15.48 -27.27
N GLY A 477 -14.60 -14.59 -27.08
CA GLY A 477 -15.46 -14.50 -25.87
C GLY A 477 -15.85 -13.06 -25.48
N GLU A 478 -16.97 -12.88 -24.77
CA GLU A 478 -17.39 -11.56 -24.25
C GLU A 478 -16.41 -11.07 -23.18
N GLU A 479 -15.79 -9.92 -23.45
CA GLU A 479 -14.87 -9.24 -22.53
C GLU A 479 -15.65 -8.54 -21.42
N LEU A 480 -15.32 -8.85 -20.17
CA LEU A 480 -15.90 -8.20 -18.98
C LEU A 480 -15.11 -6.97 -18.58
N CYS A 481 -13.79 -7.01 -18.72
CA CYS A 481 -12.91 -5.85 -18.50
C CYS A 481 -11.61 -6.02 -19.28
N ASN A 482 -11.03 -4.88 -19.67
CA ASN A 482 -9.66 -4.75 -20.14
C ASN A 482 -9.13 -3.44 -19.55
N CYS A 483 -8.45 -3.55 -18.42
CA CYS A 483 -7.91 -2.42 -17.69
C CYS A 483 -6.40 -2.52 -17.57
N GLU A 484 -5.73 -1.39 -17.74
CA GLU A 484 -4.33 -1.21 -17.38
C GLU A 484 -4.28 -0.41 -16.09
N PHE A 485 -3.59 -0.94 -15.08
CA PHE A 485 -3.53 -0.30 -13.77
C PHE A 485 -2.27 -0.69 -13.00
N SER A 486 -1.98 0.09 -11.97
CA SER A 486 -0.97 -0.21 -10.96
C SER A 486 -1.67 -0.50 -9.62
N LEU A 487 -1.04 -1.33 -8.77
CA LEU A 487 -1.57 -1.67 -7.45
C LEU A 487 -0.46 -1.65 -6.42
N ALA A 488 -0.72 -1.04 -5.27
CA ALA A 488 0.18 -1.07 -4.13
C ALA A 488 -0.60 -1.23 -2.81
N TYR A 489 0.05 -1.80 -1.79
CA TYR A 489 -0.47 -1.87 -0.43
C TYR A 489 0.56 -1.41 0.62
N GLY A 490 0.17 -0.52 1.54
CA GLY A 490 1.03 -0.08 2.65
C GLY A 490 2.12 0.89 2.22
N ALA A 491 3.39 0.46 2.09
CA ALA A 491 4.46 1.21 1.39
C ALA A 491 5.09 0.42 0.22
N LYS A 492 4.48 -0.71 -0.18
CA LYS A 492 5.02 -1.65 -1.16
C LYS A 492 4.19 -1.68 -2.45
N ILE A 493 4.85 -1.43 -3.58
CA ILE A 493 4.31 -1.65 -4.92
C ILE A 493 4.12 -3.15 -5.15
N LEU A 494 2.92 -3.54 -5.57
CA LEU A 494 2.52 -4.93 -5.82
C LEU A 494 2.45 -5.22 -7.33
N LEU A 495 1.87 -4.29 -8.09
CA LEU A 495 1.73 -4.32 -9.54
C LEU A 495 2.03 -2.94 -10.12
N ASN A 496 2.68 -2.91 -11.29
CA ASN A 496 2.99 -1.67 -12.01
C ASN A 496 2.54 -1.78 -13.47
N ARG A 497 1.61 -0.92 -13.92
CA ARG A 497 1.05 -0.87 -15.30
C ARG A 497 0.75 -2.25 -15.88
N THR A 498 0.03 -3.06 -15.12
CA THR A 498 -0.34 -4.39 -15.58
C THR A 498 -1.68 -4.35 -16.29
N THR A 499 -1.82 -5.15 -17.33
CA THR A 499 -3.10 -5.38 -17.99
C THR A 499 -3.84 -6.52 -17.30
N LEU A 500 -5.12 -6.31 -16.98
CA LEU A 500 -6.03 -7.37 -16.55
C LEU A 500 -7.20 -7.46 -17.53
N LYS A 501 -7.21 -8.56 -18.29
CA LYS A 501 -8.30 -8.90 -19.21
C LYS A 501 -9.09 -10.07 -18.64
N LEU A 502 -10.38 -9.87 -18.42
CA LEU A 502 -11.29 -10.91 -17.94
C LEU A 502 -12.41 -11.13 -18.96
N LYS A 503 -12.82 -12.39 -19.09
CA LYS A 503 -13.88 -12.84 -20.00
C LYS A 503 -14.98 -13.59 -19.25
N ARG A 504 -16.21 -13.48 -19.75
CA ARG A 504 -17.40 -14.06 -19.14
C ARG A 504 -17.33 -15.60 -19.09
N GLY A 505 -17.74 -16.18 -17.95
CA GLY A 505 -17.86 -17.62 -17.74
C GLY A 505 -16.53 -18.38 -17.56
N ARG A 506 -15.40 -17.67 -17.46
CA ARG A 506 -14.06 -18.24 -17.24
C ARG A 506 -13.75 -18.35 -15.74
N ARG A 507 -12.84 -19.27 -15.39
CA ARG A 507 -12.40 -19.50 -14.01
C ARG A 507 -10.90 -19.28 -13.92
N TYR A 508 -10.51 -18.14 -13.36
CA TYR A 508 -9.13 -17.69 -13.25
C TYR A 508 -8.55 -18.09 -11.90
N GLY A 509 -7.44 -18.83 -11.89
CA GLY A 509 -6.62 -19.06 -10.70
C GLY A 509 -5.57 -17.96 -10.57
N LEU A 510 -5.60 -17.19 -9.50
CA LEU A 510 -4.64 -16.11 -9.25
C LEU A 510 -3.44 -16.66 -8.47
N CYS A 511 -2.31 -16.84 -9.14
CA CYS A 511 -1.10 -17.46 -8.61
C CYS A 511 0.04 -16.46 -8.45
N GLY A 512 0.74 -16.52 -7.32
CA GLY A 512 1.96 -15.76 -7.06
C GLY A 512 2.54 -16.09 -5.68
N ALA A 513 3.75 -15.62 -5.40
CA ALA A 513 4.37 -15.73 -4.08
C ALA A 513 3.52 -15.03 -3.00
N ASN A 514 3.72 -15.32 -1.71
CA ASN A 514 3.02 -14.53 -0.69
C ASN A 514 3.57 -13.12 -0.54
N GLY A 515 2.66 -12.20 -0.20
CA GLY A 515 2.99 -10.79 -0.13
C GLY A 515 3.26 -10.15 -1.50
N CYS A 516 2.92 -10.83 -2.62
CA CYS A 516 2.91 -10.24 -3.95
C CYS A 516 1.66 -9.41 -4.23
N GLY A 517 0.58 -9.58 -3.46
CA GLY A 517 -0.62 -8.75 -3.56
C GLY A 517 -1.93 -9.43 -3.95
N LYS A 518 -2.02 -10.77 -3.99
CA LYS A 518 -3.21 -11.52 -4.44
C LYS A 518 -4.54 -11.05 -3.79
N SER A 519 -4.65 -11.14 -2.46
CA SER A 519 -5.84 -10.68 -1.73
C SER A 519 -6.05 -9.17 -1.83
N THR A 520 -4.96 -8.39 -1.91
CA THR A 520 -5.05 -6.94 -2.14
C THR A 520 -5.70 -6.64 -3.49
N LEU A 521 -5.32 -7.35 -4.55
CA LEU A 521 -5.91 -7.18 -5.88
C LEU A 521 -7.40 -7.53 -5.86
N MET A 522 -7.79 -8.63 -5.20
CA MET A 522 -9.21 -8.98 -5.08
C MET A 522 -10.02 -7.94 -4.31
N ARG A 523 -9.48 -7.42 -3.19
CA ARG A 523 -10.12 -6.32 -2.45
C ARG A 523 -10.21 -5.05 -3.28
N ALA A 524 -9.17 -4.72 -4.04
CA ALA A 524 -9.17 -3.54 -4.89
C ALA A 524 -10.24 -3.64 -6.00
N ILE A 525 -10.41 -4.83 -6.61
CA ILE A 525 -11.50 -5.09 -7.55
C ILE A 525 -12.86 -4.94 -6.86
N ALA A 526 -13.03 -5.57 -5.69
CA ALA A 526 -14.28 -5.53 -4.94
C ALA A 526 -14.68 -4.13 -4.45
N ASN A 527 -13.71 -3.24 -4.22
CA ASN A 527 -13.91 -1.89 -3.71
C ASN A 527 -13.87 -0.80 -4.80
N GLU A 528 -13.85 -1.18 -6.08
CA GLU A 528 -13.78 -0.23 -7.22
C GLU A 528 -12.52 0.67 -7.17
N GLN A 529 -11.41 0.13 -6.67
CA GLN A 529 -10.12 0.83 -6.54
C GLN A 529 -9.18 0.56 -7.72
N VAL A 530 -9.51 -0.41 -8.58
CA VAL A 530 -8.75 -0.71 -9.79
C VAL A 530 -9.14 0.28 -10.88
N GLU A 531 -8.18 1.04 -11.37
CA GLU A 531 -8.38 1.99 -12.44
C GLU A 531 -8.84 1.30 -13.74
N GLY A 532 -9.81 1.90 -14.43
CA GLY A 532 -10.40 1.34 -15.64
C GLY A 532 -11.29 0.11 -15.43
N PHE A 533 -11.43 -0.42 -14.21
CA PHE A 533 -12.33 -1.54 -13.94
C PHE A 533 -13.80 -1.07 -13.91
N PRO A 534 -14.75 -1.77 -14.54
CA PRO A 534 -16.15 -1.34 -14.57
C PRO A 534 -16.76 -1.25 -13.16
N PRO A 535 -17.56 -0.20 -12.87
CA PRO A 535 -18.23 -0.07 -11.57
C PRO A 535 -19.31 -1.15 -11.38
N LYS A 536 -19.72 -1.39 -10.13
CA LYS A 536 -20.72 -2.39 -9.73
C LYS A 536 -22.10 -2.20 -10.36
N SER A 537 -22.39 -1.00 -10.86
CA SER A 537 -23.60 -0.70 -11.62
C SER A 537 -23.63 -1.38 -12.99
N VAL A 538 -22.45 -1.68 -13.56
CA VAL A 538 -22.27 -2.34 -14.86
C VAL A 538 -21.88 -3.81 -14.66
N LEU A 539 -20.96 -4.08 -13.72
CA LEU A 539 -20.39 -5.42 -13.51
C LEU A 539 -20.41 -5.77 -12.02
N LYS A 540 -21.29 -6.69 -11.62
CA LYS A 540 -21.46 -7.02 -10.20
C LYS A 540 -20.37 -7.96 -9.72
N THR A 541 -19.38 -7.41 -9.00
CA THR A 541 -18.33 -8.19 -8.32
C THR A 541 -18.70 -8.45 -6.86
N VAL A 542 -18.68 -9.72 -6.45
CA VAL A 542 -18.92 -10.09 -5.04
C VAL A 542 -17.68 -10.75 -4.45
N TYR A 543 -17.19 -10.17 -3.35
CA TYR A 543 -16.09 -10.73 -2.57
C TYR A 543 -16.63 -11.63 -1.47
N VAL A 544 -16.24 -12.90 -1.51
CA VAL A 544 -16.68 -13.93 -0.57
C VAL A 544 -15.66 -14.01 0.57
N GLU A 545 -15.87 -13.19 1.62
CA GLU A 545 -15.05 -13.23 2.84
C GLU A 545 -15.57 -14.25 3.86
N HIS A 546 -14.66 -14.82 4.65
CA HIS A 546 -14.93 -15.76 5.75
C HIS A 546 -15.36 -15.06 7.06
N ASP A 547 -15.17 -13.73 7.15
CA ASP A 547 -15.38 -12.95 8.36
C ASP A 547 -16.82 -12.43 8.44
N ILE A 548 -17.74 -13.29 8.91
CA ILE A 548 -19.01 -12.78 9.41
C ILE A 548 -18.75 -12.17 10.79
N ASP A 549 -18.81 -10.84 10.88
CA ASP A 549 -18.60 -10.07 12.10
C ASP A 549 -19.35 -10.66 13.30
N GLY A 550 -18.66 -10.74 14.44
CA GLY A 550 -19.24 -11.25 15.70
C GLY A 550 -20.39 -10.39 16.26
N SER A 551 -20.63 -9.21 15.69
CA SER A 551 -21.73 -8.31 16.06
C SER A 551 -23.12 -8.85 15.69
N GLN A 552 -23.21 -9.80 14.76
CA GLN A 552 -24.46 -10.41 14.28
C GLN A 552 -24.58 -11.90 14.63
N ALA A 553 -23.83 -12.37 15.64
CA ALA A 553 -23.78 -13.79 15.99
C ALA A 553 -25.15 -14.41 16.33
N ASP A 554 -26.10 -13.61 16.81
CA ASP A 554 -27.43 -14.02 17.24
C ASP A 554 -28.52 -13.94 16.15
N THR A 555 -28.18 -13.49 14.94
CA THR A 555 -29.14 -13.36 13.83
C THR A 555 -29.40 -14.72 13.17
N GLY A 556 -30.64 -14.98 12.76
CA GLY A 556 -31.03 -16.16 11.99
C GLY A 556 -30.52 -16.13 10.54
N LEU A 557 -30.34 -17.29 9.91
CA LEU A 557 -29.70 -17.39 8.58
C LEU A 557 -30.44 -16.64 7.46
N VAL A 558 -31.77 -16.73 7.45
CA VAL A 558 -32.62 -16.09 6.44
C VAL A 558 -32.65 -14.57 6.63
N ASP A 559 -32.75 -14.12 7.89
CA ASP A 559 -32.78 -12.70 8.24
C ASP A 559 -31.45 -12.02 7.89
N PHE A 560 -30.33 -12.71 8.11
CA PHE A 560 -29.00 -12.23 7.73
C PHE A 560 -28.85 -11.97 6.24
N ILE A 561 -29.33 -12.90 5.41
CA ILE A 561 -29.26 -12.74 3.95
C ILE A 561 -30.20 -11.60 3.51
N ALA A 562 -31.41 -11.53 4.06
CA ALA A 562 -32.36 -10.48 3.73
C ALA A 562 -31.88 -9.07 4.11
N GLU A 563 -31.13 -8.94 5.21
CA GLU A 563 -30.55 -7.68 5.69
C GLU A 563 -29.21 -7.32 5.02
N SER A 564 -28.63 -8.23 4.23
CA SER A 564 -27.36 -8.01 3.56
C SER A 564 -27.47 -6.99 2.42
N LYS A 565 -26.62 -5.95 2.45
CA LYS A 565 -26.56 -4.93 1.39
C LYS A 565 -26.25 -5.57 0.03
N GLY A 566 -27.09 -5.30 -0.96
CA GLY A 566 -26.90 -5.75 -2.35
C GLY A 566 -27.64 -7.03 -2.73
N VAL A 567 -28.32 -7.69 -1.79
CA VAL A 567 -29.25 -8.80 -2.10
C VAL A 567 -30.53 -8.22 -2.70
N GLU A 568 -30.91 -8.69 -3.90
CA GLU A 568 -32.11 -8.19 -4.60
C GLU A 568 -33.40 -8.88 -4.15
N GLN A 569 -33.26 -10.07 -3.55
CA GLN A 569 -34.39 -10.88 -3.11
C GLN A 569 -34.72 -10.61 -1.63
N SER A 570 -35.87 -9.98 -1.38
CA SER A 570 -36.35 -9.73 -0.01
C SER A 570 -37.33 -10.79 0.51
N ASP A 571 -37.77 -11.74 -0.33
CA ASP A 571 -38.67 -12.80 0.12
C ASP A 571 -37.92 -13.86 0.93
N LYS A 572 -38.25 -13.92 2.23
CA LYS A 572 -37.71 -14.91 3.17
C LYS A 572 -38.04 -16.35 2.77
N GLY A 573 -39.16 -16.57 2.09
CA GLY A 573 -39.55 -17.90 1.59
C GLY A 573 -38.60 -18.40 0.49
N GLU A 574 -38.28 -17.54 -0.46
CA GLU A 574 -37.35 -17.86 -1.54
C GLU A 574 -35.89 -18.00 -1.06
N ILE A 575 -35.46 -17.15 -0.12
CA ILE A 575 -34.15 -17.29 0.55
C ILE A 575 -34.05 -18.64 1.27
N ALA A 576 -35.09 -19.04 2.01
CA ALA A 576 -35.12 -20.34 2.69
C ALA A 576 -35.04 -21.51 1.71
N ARG A 577 -35.72 -21.43 0.56
CA ARG A 577 -35.62 -22.45 -0.50
C ARG A 577 -34.20 -22.55 -1.06
N ILE A 578 -33.56 -21.43 -1.33
CA ILE A 578 -32.19 -21.40 -1.86
C ILE A 578 -31.21 -21.99 -0.83
N LEU A 579 -31.39 -21.71 0.46
CA LEU A 579 -30.58 -22.36 1.50
C LEU A 579 -30.78 -23.88 1.52
N LEU A 580 -32.02 -24.37 1.36
CA LEU A 580 -32.29 -25.80 1.26
C LEU A 580 -31.61 -26.43 0.03
N ASP A 581 -31.62 -25.76 -1.12
CA ASP A 581 -30.95 -26.21 -2.35
C ASP A 581 -29.42 -26.27 -2.19
N TYR A 582 -28.85 -25.44 -1.31
CA TYR A 582 -27.42 -25.45 -0.96
C TYR A 582 -27.07 -26.47 0.13
N GLY A 583 -28.06 -27.24 0.59
CA GLY A 583 -27.90 -28.36 1.52
C GLY A 583 -28.09 -28.00 2.99
N PHE A 584 -28.59 -26.81 3.33
CA PHE A 584 -29.00 -26.50 4.71
C PHE A 584 -30.26 -27.31 5.07
N SER A 585 -30.36 -27.85 6.28
CA SER A 585 -31.58 -28.53 6.71
C SER A 585 -32.66 -27.54 7.15
N GLU A 586 -33.93 -27.97 7.16
CA GLU A 586 -35.02 -27.11 7.64
C GLU A 586 -34.79 -26.61 9.07
N ASP A 587 -34.19 -27.43 9.94
CA ASP A 587 -33.89 -27.05 11.32
C ASP A 587 -32.81 -25.96 11.37
N MET A 588 -31.81 -26.02 10.49
CA MET A 588 -30.77 -24.99 10.41
C MET A 588 -31.36 -23.66 9.93
N VAL A 589 -32.20 -23.69 8.90
CA VAL A 589 -32.82 -22.50 8.32
C VAL A 589 -33.78 -21.82 9.31
N LYS A 590 -34.48 -22.59 10.14
CA LYS A 590 -35.52 -22.08 11.07
C LYS A 590 -34.99 -21.68 12.45
N PHE A 591 -34.00 -22.40 12.99
CA PHE A 591 -33.65 -22.30 14.41
C PHE A 591 -32.18 -21.98 14.69
N GLN A 592 -31.32 -21.97 13.67
CA GLN A 592 -29.88 -21.82 13.87
C GLN A 592 -29.41 -20.39 13.59
N ASN A 593 -28.55 -19.88 14.47
CA ASN A 593 -27.94 -18.56 14.34
C ASN A 593 -26.57 -18.65 13.67
N ILE A 594 -26.14 -17.58 13.01
CA ILE A 594 -24.87 -17.53 12.27
C ILE A 594 -23.67 -17.88 13.16
N GLY A 595 -23.66 -17.39 14.41
CA GLY A 595 -22.57 -17.63 15.35
C GLY A 595 -22.32 -19.11 15.67
N SER A 596 -23.36 -19.94 15.48
CA SER A 596 -23.31 -21.38 15.73
C SER A 596 -22.95 -22.22 14.49
N LEU A 597 -22.83 -21.60 13.31
CA LEU A 597 -22.41 -22.29 12.09
C LEU A 597 -20.91 -22.60 12.13
N SER A 598 -20.56 -23.82 11.70
CA SER A 598 -19.15 -24.16 11.46
C SER A 598 -18.60 -23.35 10.28
N GLY A 599 -17.27 -23.19 10.18
CA GLY A 599 -16.61 -22.45 9.08
C GLY A 599 -17.11 -22.85 7.69
N GLY A 600 -17.26 -24.15 7.42
CA GLY A 600 -17.78 -24.58 6.11
C GLY A 600 -19.24 -24.27 5.83
N TRP A 601 -20.07 -24.20 6.86
CA TRP A 601 -21.45 -23.72 6.71
C TRP A 601 -21.51 -22.20 6.51
N LYS A 602 -20.59 -21.44 7.12
CA LYS A 602 -20.44 -20.00 6.86
C LYS A 602 -20.01 -19.72 5.42
N MET A 603 -19.08 -20.51 4.88
CA MET A 603 -18.69 -20.41 3.46
C MET A 603 -19.87 -20.71 2.52
N LYS A 604 -20.63 -21.79 2.77
CA LYS A 604 -21.85 -22.07 2.00
C LYS A 604 -22.89 -20.95 2.09
N LEU A 605 -23.06 -20.36 3.26
CA LEU A 605 -23.95 -19.22 3.47
C LEU A 605 -23.49 -18.00 2.66
N ALA A 606 -22.18 -17.71 2.66
CA ALA A 606 -21.59 -16.61 1.90
C ALA A 606 -21.73 -16.80 0.38
N LEU A 607 -21.59 -18.04 -0.12
CA LEU A 607 -21.81 -18.38 -1.52
C LEU A 607 -23.30 -18.27 -1.92
N ALA A 608 -24.22 -18.75 -1.07
CA ALA A 608 -25.65 -18.59 -1.29
C ALA A 608 -26.05 -17.11 -1.34
N ARG A 609 -25.47 -16.29 -0.45
CA ARG A 609 -25.62 -14.83 -0.46
C ARG A 609 -25.09 -14.21 -1.75
N ALA A 610 -23.90 -14.60 -2.22
CA ALA A 610 -23.31 -14.06 -3.45
C ALA A 610 -24.17 -14.32 -4.69
N MET A 611 -24.85 -15.46 -4.73
CA MET A 611 -25.78 -15.80 -5.82
C MET A 611 -27.06 -14.98 -5.78
N LEU A 612 -27.58 -14.73 -4.57
CA LEU A 612 -28.72 -13.84 -4.36
C LEU A 612 -28.45 -12.37 -4.69
N MET A 613 -27.18 -12.00 -4.87
CA MET A 613 -26.75 -10.69 -5.36
C MET A 613 -26.65 -10.62 -6.89
N ASN A 614 -26.91 -11.73 -7.60
CA ASN A 614 -26.75 -11.84 -9.07
C ASN A 614 -25.34 -11.40 -9.54
N ALA A 615 -24.29 -11.98 -8.94
CA ALA A 615 -22.90 -11.65 -9.25
C ALA A 615 -22.48 -12.07 -10.68
N ASP A 616 -21.80 -11.18 -11.40
CA ASP A 616 -21.12 -11.48 -12.68
C ASP A 616 -19.72 -12.08 -12.46
N ILE A 617 -19.05 -11.62 -11.40
CA ILE A 617 -17.72 -12.08 -10.99
C ILE A 617 -17.75 -12.47 -9.51
N LEU A 618 -17.39 -13.72 -9.23
CA LEU A 618 -17.12 -14.23 -7.89
C LEU A 618 -15.63 -14.12 -7.57
N LEU A 619 -15.30 -13.44 -6.49
CA LEU A 619 -13.94 -13.31 -5.98
C LEU A 619 -13.81 -14.19 -4.72
N LEU A 620 -12.99 -15.23 -4.80
CA LEU A 620 -12.87 -16.29 -3.81
C LEU A 620 -11.44 -16.31 -3.25
N ASP A 621 -11.27 -15.89 -1.98
CA ASP A 621 -9.98 -15.91 -1.29
C ASP A 621 -9.90 -17.11 -0.33
N GLU A 622 -9.01 -18.04 -0.64
CA GLU A 622 -8.82 -19.31 0.08
C GLU A 622 -10.15 -20.00 0.44
N PRO A 623 -10.98 -20.34 -0.56
CA PRO A 623 -12.34 -20.82 -0.31
C PRO A 623 -12.37 -22.24 0.28
N THR A 624 -11.25 -22.97 0.22
CA THR A 624 -11.06 -24.30 0.81
C THR A 624 -10.73 -24.25 2.31
N ASN A 625 -10.41 -23.07 2.86
CA ASN A 625 -10.09 -22.94 4.28
C ASN A 625 -11.29 -23.31 5.16
N HIS A 626 -11.01 -24.01 6.26
CA HIS A 626 -12.03 -24.48 7.22
C HIS A 626 -13.09 -25.43 6.63
N LEU A 627 -12.90 -25.93 5.40
CA LEU A 627 -13.72 -26.96 4.78
C LEU A 627 -13.12 -28.35 5.01
N ASP A 628 -13.99 -29.34 5.22
CA ASP A 628 -13.59 -30.73 5.12
C ASP A 628 -13.60 -31.21 3.64
N VAL A 629 -13.06 -32.40 3.40
CA VAL A 629 -12.92 -32.97 2.05
C VAL A 629 -14.26 -33.08 1.32
N VAL A 630 -15.35 -33.33 2.05
CA VAL A 630 -16.70 -33.47 1.48
C VAL A 630 -17.22 -32.12 0.97
N ASN A 631 -17.02 -31.05 1.75
CA ASN A 631 -17.45 -29.72 1.37
C ASN A 631 -16.55 -29.09 0.29
N VAL A 632 -15.26 -29.44 0.23
CA VAL A 632 -14.39 -29.06 -0.91
C VAL A 632 -14.90 -29.67 -2.22
N ALA A 633 -15.21 -30.97 -2.23
CA ALA A 633 -15.75 -31.63 -3.43
C ALA A 633 -17.12 -31.04 -3.86
N TRP A 634 -17.97 -30.66 -2.91
CA TRP A 634 -19.20 -29.93 -3.21
C TRP A 634 -18.91 -28.58 -3.89
N LEU A 635 -17.92 -27.84 -3.38
CA LEU A 635 -17.55 -26.53 -3.91
C LEU A 635 -16.97 -26.62 -5.33
N GLU A 636 -16.13 -27.62 -5.60
CA GLU A 636 -15.62 -27.89 -6.95
C GLU A 636 -16.76 -28.09 -7.94
N ASN A 637 -17.71 -28.97 -7.60
CA ASN A 637 -18.87 -29.26 -8.45
C ASN A 637 -19.75 -28.01 -8.66
N TYR A 638 -19.92 -27.21 -7.62
CA TYR A 638 -20.66 -25.95 -7.69
C TYR A 638 -20.01 -24.97 -8.66
N LEU A 639 -18.69 -24.71 -8.54
CA LEU A 639 -17.97 -23.76 -9.42
C LEU A 639 -17.90 -24.26 -10.87
N LEU A 640 -17.79 -25.57 -11.09
CA LEU A 640 -17.85 -26.18 -12.42
C LEU A 640 -19.26 -26.06 -13.04
N GLY A 641 -20.31 -26.00 -12.22
CA GLY A 641 -21.69 -25.78 -12.66
C GLY A 641 -21.97 -24.36 -13.18
N LEU A 642 -21.16 -23.37 -12.78
CA LEU A 642 -21.33 -21.97 -13.17
C LEU A 642 -20.76 -21.71 -14.57
N LYS A 643 -21.64 -21.65 -15.58
CA LYS A 643 -21.25 -21.42 -16.98
C LYS A 643 -21.24 -19.94 -17.40
N THR A 644 -22.03 -19.11 -16.73
CA THR A 644 -22.21 -17.69 -17.08
C THR A 644 -21.48 -16.74 -16.14
N VAL A 645 -21.20 -17.18 -14.91
CA VAL A 645 -20.51 -16.41 -13.88
C VAL A 645 -19.02 -16.65 -13.97
N THR A 646 -18.24 -15.58 -13.92
CA THR A 646 -16.77 -15.64 -13.92
C THR A 646 -16.27 -15.79 -12.50
N SER A 647 -15.17 -16.50 -12.27
CA SER A 647 -14.59 -16.63 -10.93
C SER A 647 -13.10 -16.31 -10.93
N ILE A 648 -12.64 -15.52 -9.96
CA ILE A 648 -11.22 -15.33 -9.64
C ILE A 648 -10.97 -16.02 -8.31
N ILE A 649 -10.06 -16.98 -8.31
CA ILE A 649 -9.83 -17.91 -7.20
C ILE A 649 -8.38 -17.78 -6.76
N VAL A 650 -8.17 -17.46 -5.49
CA VAL A 650 -6.90 -17.65 -4.80
C VAL A 650 -7.05 -18.89 -3.92
N SER A 651 -6.19 -19.88 -4.13
CA SER A 651 -6.17 -21.07 -3.27
C SER A 651 -4.76 -21.63 -3.17
N HIS A 652 -4.41 -22.14 -1.99
CA HIS A 652 -3.19 -22.91 -1.75
C HIS A 652 -3.33 -24.41 -2.08
N ASP A 653 -4.55 -24.89 -2.35
CA ASP A 653 -4.83 -26.28 -2.74
C ASP A 653 -4.63 -26.48 -4.25
N SER A 654 -3.55 -27.17 -4.60
CA SER A 654 -3.24 -27.48 -6.01
C SER A 654 -4.27 -28.37 -6.68
N GLY A 655 -4.84 -29.34 -5.94
CA GLY A 655 -5.84 -30.24 -6.49
C GLY A 655 -7.10 -29.47 -6.87
N PHE A 656 -7.50 -28.55 -5.99
CA PHE A 656 -8.63 -27.67 -6.25
C PHE A 656 -8.42 -26.76 -7.48
N LEU A 657 -7.25 -26.10 -7.58
CA LEU A 657 -6.93 -25.25 -8.74
C LEU A 657 -6.85 -26.05 -10.05
N ASP A 658 -6.35 -27.29 -10.01
CA ASP A 658 -6.29 -28.16 -11.18
C ASP A 658 -7.67 -28.58 -11.69
N HIS A 659 -8.60 -28.86 -10.78
CA HIS A 659 -9.96 -29.29 -11.11
C HIS A 659 -10.86 -28.14 -11.57
N VAL A 660 -10.69 -26.94 -10.99
CA VAL A 660 -11.64 -25.83 -11.19
C VAL A 660 -11.17 -24.81 -12.24
N CYS A 661 -9.90 -24.41 -12.23
CA CYS A 661 -9.44 -23.27 -13.03
C CYS A 661 -9.26 -23.62 -14.52
N SER A 662 -9.66 -22.69 -15.40
CA SER A 662 -9.43 -22.76 -16.85
C SER A 662 -8.20 -21.98 -17.32
N ASP A 663 -7.84 -20.95 -16.55
CA ASP A 663 -6.78 -20.01 -16.86
C ASP A 663 -6.05 -19.66 -15.55
N ILE A 664 -4.74 -19.42 -15.61
CA ILE A 664 -3.94 -18.94 -14.49
C ILE A 664 -3.49 -17.51 -14.75
N ILE A 665 -3.78 -16.60 -13.82
CA ILE A 665 -3.20 -15.25 -13.80
C ILE A 665 -2.01 -15.31 -12.84
N HIS A 666 -0.80 -15.14 -13.37
CA HIS A 666 0.43 -15.26 -12.59
C HIS A 666 1.06 -13.88 -12.33
N TYR A 667 1.40 -13.62 -11.07
CA TYR A 667 2.30 -12.52 -10.69
C TYR A 667 3.73 -12.85 -11.11
N GLU A 668 4.26 -12.09 -12.06
CA GLU A 668 5.66 -12.18 -12.47
C GLU A 668 6.55 -11.28 -11.60
N GLY A 669 7.84 -11.63 -11.49
CA GLY A 669 8.81 -10.93 -10.63
C GLY A 669 9.12 -9.48 -11.05
N ASN A 670 8.57 -9.02 -12.18
CA ASN A 670 8.66 -7.67 -12.71
C ASN A 670 7.42 -6.80 -12.37
N TYR A 671 6.64 -7.18 -11.35
CA TYR A 671 5.42 -6.46 -10.93
C TYR A 671 4.31 -6.42 -11.99
N LYS A 672 4.26 -7.43 -12.88
CA LYS A 672 3.21 -7.57 -13.90
C LYS A 672 2.37 -8.81 -13.63
N LEU A 673 1.11 -8.77 -14.05
CA LEU A 673 0.25 -9.94 -14.20
C LEU A 673 0.40 -10.47 -15.63
N LYS A 674 0.56 -11.79 -15.75
CA LYS A 674 0.50 -12.47 -17.04
C LYS A 674 -0.52 -13.58 -17.00
N ARG A 675 -1.41 -13.61 -17.98
CA ARG A 675 -2.40 -14.68 -18.14
C ARG A 675 -1.79 -15.85 -18.89
N TYR A 676 -2.03 -17.05 -18.38
CA TYR A 676 -1.65 -18.33 -18.96
C TYR A 676 -2.89 -19.17 -19.15
N LYS A 677 -3.16 -19.60 -20.39
CA LYS A 677 -4.25 -20.52 -20.70
C LYS A 677 -3.91 -21.94 -20.22
N GLY A 678 -4.85 -22.58 -19.53
CA GLY A 678 -4.69 -23.90 -18.92
C GLY A 678 -4.86 -23.88 -17.40
N ASN A 679 -5.04 -25.06 -16.80
CA ASN A 679 -5.07 -25.23 -15.34
C ASN A 679 -3.66 -25.17 -14.73
N LEU A 680 -3.55 -25.36 -13.40
CA LEU A 680 -2.27 -25.22 -12.68
C LEU A 680 -1.18 -26.17 -13.22
N SER A 681 -1.53 -27.41 -13.54
CA SER A 681 -0.63 -28.41 -14.13
C SER A 681 -0.06 -27.96 -15.48
N GLU A 682 -0.90 -27.38 -16.35
CA GLU A 682 -0.47 -26.85 -17.65
C GLU A 682 0.38 -25.59 -17.51
N PHE A 683 0.06 -24.74 -16.54
CA PHE A 683 0.86 -23.56 -16.20
C PHE A 683 2.27 -23.94 -15.70
N VAL A 684 2.40 -24.93 -14.81
CA VAL A 684 3.72 -25.37 -14.29
C VAL A 684 4.61 -25.93 -15.40
N LYS A 685 4.04 -26.57 -16.43
CA LYS A 685 4.81 -26.99 -17.62
C LYS A 685 5.42 -25.80 -18.38
N LYS A 686 4.72 -24.66 -18.44
CA LYS A 686 5.17 -23.43 -19.11
C LYS A 686 6.11 -22.60 -18.23
N VAL A 687 5.93 -22.64 -16.92
CA VAL A 687 6.71 -21.88 -15.93
C VAL A 687 7.31 -22.85 -14.90
N PRO A 688 8.48 -23.46 -15.18
CA PRO A 688 9.07 -24.50 -14.32
C PRO A 688 9.37 -24.06 -12.88
N ARG A 689 9.64 -22.76 -12.66
CA ARG A 689 9.79 -22.17 -11.31
C ARG A 689 8.54 -22.29 -10.44
N ALA A 690 7.36 -22.46 -11.05
CA ALA A 690 6.09 -22.66 -10.35
C ALA A 690 5.90 -24.11 -9.85
N ALA A 691 6.86 -25.02 -10.06
CA ALA A 691 6.80 -26.39 -9.52
C ALA A 691 6.73 -26.44 -7.99
N ALA A 692 7.13 -25.35 -7.30
CA ALA A 692 6.94 -25.19 -5.85
C ALA A 692 5.46 -25.27 -5.42
N TYR A 693 4.50 -25.06 -6.32
CA TYR A 693 3.09 -25.30 -6.02
C TYR A 693 2.76 -26.77 -5.76
N TYR A 694 3.53 -27.75 -6.25
CA TYR A 694 3.23 -29.18 -6.05
C TYR A 694 4.12 -29.88 -5.02
N SER A 695 5.25 -29.28 -4.62
CA SER A 695 6.22 -29.92 -3.73
C SER A 695 6.71 -28.95 -2.66
N LEU A 696 6.54 -29.35 -1.40
CA LEU A 696 7.05 -28.61 -0.22
C LEU A 696 8.58 -28.54 -0.19
N ASP A 697 9.27 -29.51 -0.80
CA ASP A 697 10.74 -29.58 -0.82
C ASP A 697 11.37 -28.64 -1.88
N ALA A 698 10.56 -28.03 -2.74
CA ALA A 698 10.99 -27.05 -3.75
C ALA A 698 10.90 -25.57 -3.26
N ALA A 699 10.55 -25.35 -1.98
CA ALA A 699 10.44 -24.01 -1.40
C ALA A 699 11.82 -23.32 -1.27
N GLN A 700 11.94 -22.08 -1.74
CA GLN A 700 13.19 -21.30 -1.64
C GLN A 700 13.41 -20.66 -0.27
N LEU A 701 12.33 -20.49 0.50
CA LEU A 701 12.37 -19.84 1.81
C LEU A 701 12.56 -20.91 2.90
N THR A 702 13.50 -20.70 3.82
CA THR A 702 13.81 -21.64 4.90
C THR A 702 13.60 -20.97 6.25
N PHE A 703 12.80 -21.57 7.12
CA PHE A 703 12.73 -21.17 8.52
C PHE A 703 13.82 -21.87 9.32
N LYS A 704 14.33 -21.20 10.35
CA LYS A 704 15.23 -21.80 11.34
C LYS A 704 14.67 -21.56 12.73
N PHE A 705 14.38 -22.64 13.44
CA PHE A 705 13.94 -22.58 14.82
C PHE A 705 15.13 -22.71 15.76
N PRO A 706 15.15 -21.95 16.88
CA PRO A 706 16.19 -22.10 17.86
C PRO A 706 16.10 -23.46 18.54
N GLU A 707 17.25 -24.05 18.85
CA GLU A 707 17.31 -25.28 19.64
C GLU A 707 16.70 -25.08 21.03
N PRO A 708 15.95 -26.07 21.55
CA PRO A 708 15.39 -26.03 22.89
C PRO A 708 16.51 -25.97 23.93
N GLY A 709 16.23 -25.32 25.06
CA GLY A 709 17.16 -25.31 26.19
C GLY A 709 17.40 -26.70 26.80
N TYR A 710 18.43 -26.82 27.63
CA TYR A 710 18.74 -28.07 28.32
C TYR A 710 17.69 -28.39 29.41
N LEU A 711 17.05 -29.56 29.30
CA LEU A 711 16.17 -30.09 30.34
C LEU A 711 16.92 -30.99 31.31
N GLU A 712 17.15 -30.49 32.50
CA GLU A 712 17.83 -31.23 33.56
C GLU A 712 17.08 -32.53 33.92
N GLY A 713 17.79 -33.66 33.90
CA GLY A 713 17.21 -34.99 34.21
C GLY A 713 16.65 -35.72 32.99
N VAL A 714 16.51 -35.06 31.83
CA VAL A 714 16.11 -35.70 30.57
C VAL A 714 17.36 -36.09 29.80
N LYS A 715 17.70 -37.39 29.78
CA LYS A 715 18.90 -37.91 29.08
C LYS A 715 18.62 -38.36 27.63
N THR A 716 17.36 -38.69 27.35
CA THR A 716 16.90 -39.25 26.07
C THR A 716 15.70 -38.43 25.60
N LYS A 717 15.59 -38.18 24.29
CA LYS A 717 14.51 -37.34 23.72
C LYS A 717 13.11 -37.94 23.92
N GLU A 718 13.03 -39.26 24.07
CA GLU A 718 11.79 -40.04 24.21
C GLU A 718 11.25 -40.05 25.64
N ARG A 719 11.98 -39.50 26.62
CA ARG A 719 11.47 -39.41 28.00
C ARG A 719 10.31 -38.42 28.04
N ALA A 720 9.19 -38.85 28.59
CA ALA A 720 8.01 -38.00 28.75
C ALA A 720 8.30 -36.78 29.64
N ILE A 721 8.05 -35.59 29.10
CA ILE A 721 8.21 -34.28 29.75
C ILE A 721 6.87 -33.63 30.09
N LEU A 722 5.77 -34.18 29.55
CA LEU A 722 4.40 -33.73 29.76
C LEU A 722 3.48 -34.97 29.79
N LYS A 723 2.58 -35.07 30.76
CA LYS A 723 1.67 -36.22 30.92
C LYS A 723 0.28 -35.78 31.36
N MET A 724 -0.74 -36.39 30.78
CA MET A 724 -2.13 -36.34 31.26
C MET A 724 -2.57 -37.74 31.63
N LYS A 725 -3.25 -37.87 32.77
CA LYS A 725 -3.80 -39.14 33.23
C LYS A 725 -5.23 -38.95 33.71
N ASP A 726 -6.14 -39.70 33.08
CA ASP A 726 -7.57 -39.77 33.39
C ASP A 726 -8.24 -38.39 33.50
N VAL A 727 -7.95 -37.51 32.53
CA VAL A 727 -8.42 -36.12 32.53
C VAL A 727 -9.84 -36.01 31.95
N ASP A 728 -10.75 -35.43 32.74
CA ASP A 728 -12.08 -34.99 32.31
C ASP A 728 -12.16 -33.46 32.35
N PHE A 729 -12.93 -32.88 31.44
CA PHE A 729 -13.22 -31.45 31.46
C PHE A 729 -14.66 -31.12 31.06
N GLN A 730 -15.26 -30.20 31.80
CA GLN A 730 -16.60 -29.67 31.58
C GLN A 730 -16.62 -28.15 31.74
N TYR A 731 -17.07 -27.43 30.71
CA TYR A 731 -17.29 -25.98 30.80
C TYR A 731 -18.39 -25.65 31.82
N PRO A 732 -18.22 -24.61 32.66
CA PRO A 732 -19.25 -24.16 33.59
C PRO A 732 -20.59 -23.90 32.88
N GLY A 733 -21.69 -24.44 33.41
CA GLY A 733 -23.03 -24.26 32.86
C GLY A 733 -23.42 -25.19 31.70
N THR A 734 -22.49 -26.00 31.18
CA THR A 734 -22.82 -27.00 30.14
C THR A 734 -23.28 -28.33 30.75
N SER A 735 -24.20 -29.04 30.10
CA SER A 735 -24.71 -30.35 30.59
C SER A 735 -23.84 -31.54 30.17
N ARG A 736 -22.93 -31.36 29.20
CA ARG A 736 -22.07 -32.41 28.66
C ARG A 736 -20.60 -32.14 28.97
N LYS A 737 -19.85 -33.18 29.35
CA LYS A 737 -18.38 -33.14 29.41
C LYS A 737 -17.83 -33.02 27.98
N GLN A 738 -16.92 -32.07 27.74
CA GLN A 738 -16.27 -31.89 26.45
C GLN A 738 -15.10 -32.86 26.26
N LEU A 739 -14.46 -33.30 27.34
CA LEU A 739 -13.40 -34.31 27.32
C LEU A 739 -13.63 -35.34 28.41
N LYS A 740 -13.39 -36.62 28.11
CA LYS A 740 -13.64 -37.76 28.99
C LYS A 740 -12.44 -38.73 28.98
N GLY A 741 -11.89 -39.03 30.15
CA GLY A 741 -10.90 -40.08 30.38
C GLY A 741 -9.61 -39.92 29.58
N ILE A 742 -9.18 -38.68 29.32
CA ILE A 742 -8.04 -38.43 28.43
C ILE A 742 -6.73 -38.83 29.11
N THR A 743 -5.97 -39.72 28.48
CA THR A 743 -4.64 -40.15 28.91
C THR A 743 -3.65 -40.05 27.74
N MET A 744 -2.55 -39.32 27.94
CA MET A 744 -1.54 -39.06 26.91
C MET A 744 -0.21 -38.58 27.49
N GLN A 745 0.85 -38.59 26.68
CA GLN A 745 2.17 -38.09 27.05
C GLN A 745 2.89 -37.45 25.87
N CYS A 746 3.73 -36.45 26.12
CA CYS A 746 4.62 -35.84 25.13
C CYS A 746 6.08 -35.91 25.59
N SER A 747 7.00 -35.99 24.63
CA SER A 747 8.45 -36.01 24.80
C SER A 747 9.11 -34.99 23.86
N LEU A 748 10.43 -34.79 23.95
CA LEU A 748 11.17 -33.94 23.00
C LEU A 748 11.19 -34.53 21.58
N ALA A 749 10.98 -35.84 21.43
CA ALA A 749 10.89 -36.50 20.13
C ALA A 749 9.48 -36.48 19.52
N SER A 750 8.47 -36.05 20.28
CA SER A 750 7.07 -36.15 19.84
C SER A 750 6.80 -35.31 18.59
N ARG A 751 6.10 -35.90 17.63
CA ARG A 751 5.61 -35.28 16.40
C ARG A 751 4.17 -35.72 16.18
N VAL A 752 3.26 -34.97 16.79
CA VAL A 752 1.86 -35.35 16.96
C VAL A 752 0.97 -34.51 16.06
N ALA A 753 0.09 -35.17 15.30
CA ALA A 753 -1.03 -34.55 14.61
C ALA A 753 -2.34 -34.80 15.37
N VAL A 754 -3.02 -33.74 15.80
CA VAL A 754 -4.35 -33.81 16.41
C VAL A 754 -5.40 -33.62 15.33
N ILE A 755 -6.15 -34.68 15.04
CA ILE A 755 -7.18 -34.71 13.99
C ILE A 755 -8.56 -35.02 14.57
N GLY A 756 -9.61 -34.53 13.93
CA GLY A 756 -10.99 -34.74 14.37
C GLY A 756 -11.95 -33.70 13.79
N PRO A 757 -13.27 -33.96 13.82
CA PRO A 757 -14.27 -33.01 13.33
C PRO A 757 -14.28 -31.72 14.17
N ASN A 758 -14.80 -30.64 13.58
CA ASN A 758 -14.95 -29.36 14.28
C ASN A 758 -15.89 -29.51 15.48
N GLY A 759 -15.50 -28.94 16.63
CA GLY A 759 -16.27 -29.05 17.87
C GLY A 759 -16.07 -30.35 18.66
N ALA A 760 -15.18 -31.25 18.23
CA ALA A 760 -14.90 -32.51 18.95
C ALA A 760 -14.16 -32.36 20.29
N GLY A 761 -13.64 -31.15 20.59
CA GLY A 761 -12.86 -30.87 21.82
C GLY A 761 -11.35 -30.68 21.60
N LYS A 762 -10.87 -30.58 20.35
CA LYS A 762 -9.44 -30.40 19.99
C LYS A 762 -8.79 -29.19 20.68
N SER A 763 -9.35 -28.00 20.53
CA SER A 763 -8.80 -26.79 21.16
C SER A 763 -8.90 -26.86 22.69
N THR A 764 -9.97 -27.46 23.24
CA THR A 764 -10.09 -27.70 24.69
C THR A 764 -8.97 -28.62 25.21
N LEU A 765 -8.63 -29.67 24.45
CA LEU A 765 -7.51 -30.57 24.78
C LEU A 765 -6.18 -29.80 24.82
N ILE A 766 -5.93 -28.94 23.83
CA ILE A 766 -4.71 -28.12 23.79
C ILE A 766 -4.66 -27.12 24.94
N LYS A 767 -5.78 -26.47 25.28
CA LYS A 767 -5.84 -25.53 26.41
C LYS A 767 -5.53 -26.18 27.76
N LEU A 768 -6.01 -27.40 27.97
CA LEU A 768 -5.62 -28.20 29.15
C LEU A 768 -4.14 -28.58 29.11
N LEU A 769 -3.59 -28.85 27.93
CA LEU A 769 -2.19 -29.22 27.72
C LEU A 769 -1.23 -28.07 28.02
N THR A 770 -1.59 -26.86 27.58
CA THR A 770 -0.79 -25.64 27.77
C THR A 770 -0.99 -25.01 29.16
N GLY A 771 -2.06 -25.37 29.88
CA GLY A 771 -2.41 -24.83 31.19
C GLY A 771 -3.20 -23.51 31.12
N GLU A 772 -3.95 -23.28 30.04
CA GLU A 772 -4.93 -22.19 30.00
C GLU A 772 -6.22 -22.53 30.76
N MET A 773 -6.49 -23.82 30.93
CA MET A 773 -7.66 -24.34 31.64
C MET A 773 -7.22 -25.42 32.63
N GLU A 774 -7.91 -25.48 33.77
CA GLU A 774 -7.74 -26.55 34.76
C GLU A 774 -8.69 -27.73 34.45
N PRO A 775 -8.23 -28.98 34.61
CA PRO A 775 -9.09 -30.15 34.44
C PRO A 775 -10.15 -30.23 35.55
N THR A 776 -11.36 -30.68 35.22
CA THR A 776 -12.43 -30.90 36.22
C THR A 776 -12.11 -32.10 37.11
N SER A 777 -11.49 -33.15 36.54
CA SER A 777 -10.89 -34.26 37.28
C SER A 777 -9.72 -34.85 36.50
N GLY A 778 -8.84 -35.59 37.19
CA GLY A 778 -7.63 -36.16 36.60
C GLY A 778 -6.38 -35.34 36.93
N THR A 779 -5.24 -35.71 36.34
CA THR A 779 -3.95 -35.06 36.64
C THR A 779 -3.20 -34.66 35.38
N VAL A 780 -2.69 -33.44 35.36
CA VAL A 780 -1.78 -32.91 34.32
C VAL A 780 -0.43 -32.65 34.98
N TRP A 781 0.62 -33.33 34.50
CA TRP A 781 1.98 -33.19 35.01
C TRP A 781 2.89 -32.58 33.96
N LYS A 782 3.63 -31.54 34.33
CA LYS A 782 4.61 -30.84 33.48
C LYS A 782 6.00 -30.94 34.13
N HIS A 783 7.04 -31.11 33.31
CA HIS A 783 8.41 -31.00 33.82
C HIS A 783 8.68 -29.56 34.32
N PRO A 784 9.36 -29.35 35.46
CA PRO A 784 9.52 -28.02 36.06
C PRO A 784 10.18 -26.97 35.17
N ASN A 785 11.17 -27.38 34.37
CA ASN A 785 11.85 -26.48 33.42
C ASN A 785 11.24 -26.49 32.02
N LEU A 786 10.06 -27.10 31.83
CA LEU A 786 9.39 -27.16 30.53
C LEU A 786 8.92 -25.78 30.11
N ARG A 787 9.18 -25.44 28.84
CA ARG A 787 8.70 -24.21 28.20
C ARG A 787 7.87 -24.63 26.99
N ILE A 788 6.64 -24.13 26.91
CA ILE A 788 5.70 -24.50 25.86
C ILE A 788 5.37 -23.24 25.07
N ALA A 789 5.77 -23.21 23.80
CA ALA A 789 5.30 -22.19 22.87
C ALA A 789 3.95 -22.62 22.31
N TYR A 790 2.92 -21.82 22.56
CA TYR A 790 1.59 -22.06 22.03
C TYR A 790 1.22 -20.97 21.03
N VAL A 791 0.92 -21.37 19.80
CA VAL A 791 0.41 -20.51 18.74
C VAL A 791 -1.06 -20.87 18.57
N ALA A 792 -1.93 -20.07 19.17
CA ALA A 792 -3.38 -20.25 19.13
C ALA A 792 -3.96 -19.93 17.75
N GLN A 793 -5.12 -20.53 17.44
CA GLN A 793 -5.86 -20.21 16.21
C GLN A 793 -6.25 -18.73 16.12
N HIS A 794 -6.51 -18.06 17.26
CA HIS A 794 -6.85 -16.64 17.35
C HIS A 794 -5.66 -15.80 17.86
N ALA A 795 -4.45 -16.10 17.38
CA ALA A 795 -3.22 -15.45 17.83
C ALA A 795 -3.22 -13.92 17.66
N PHE A 796 -4.07 -13.36 16.80
CA PHE A 796 -4.12 -11.92 16.54
C PHE A 796 -4.68 -11.09 17.69
N HIS A 797 -5.47 -11.68 18.60
CA HIS A 797 -6.12 -10.92 19.68
C HIS A 797 -5.11 -10.22 20.62
N HIS A 798 -3.93 -10.80 20.82
CA HIS A 798 -2.85 -10.17 21.59
C HIS A 798 -2.14 -9.07 20.79
N ILE A 799 -1.91 -9.30 19.49
CA ILE A 799 -1.24 -8.37 18.59
C ILE A 799 -2.10 -7.13 18.28
N GLU A 800 -3.42 -7.26 18.28
CA GLU A 800 -4.37 -6.16 18.02
C GLU A 800 -4.26 -5.02 19.04
N LYS A 801 -3.75 -5.29 20.24
CA LYS A 801 -3.48 -4.25 21.26
C LYS A 801 -2.19 -3.47 20.99
N HIS A 802 -1.36 -3.93 20.05
CA HIS A 802 -0.03 -3.40 19.75
C HIS A 802 0.15 -2.96 18.29
N LEU A 803 -0.95 -2.67 17.57
CA LEU A 803 -0.91 -2.32 16.15
C LEU A 803 -0.01 -1.12 15.82
N ASP A 804 0.17 -0.19 16.77
CA ASP A 804 0.99 1.02 16.59
C ASP A 804 2.47 0.82 16.90
N SER A 805 2.84 -0.34 17.45
CA SER A 805 4.25 -0.72 17.69
C SER A 805 4.83 -1.42 16.45
N THR A 806 6.15 -1.46 16.35
CA THR A 806 6.85 -2.32 15.40
C THR A 806 6.96 -3.76 15.93
N PRO A 807 7.14 -4.77 15.07
CA PRO A 807 7.40 -6.14 15.52
C PRO A 807 8.56 -6.27 16.50
N ASN A 808 9.62 -5.47 16.30
CA ASN A 808 10.78 -5.41 17.19
C ASN A 808 10.38 -4.92 18.59
N GLU A 809 9.66 -3.79 18.67
CA GLU A 809 9.14 -3.24 19.92
C GLU A 809 8.17 -4.19 20.63
N TYR A 810 7.36 -4.94 19.88
CA TYR A 810 6.44 -5.92 20.46
C TYR A 810 7.19 -7.07 21.15
N ILE A 811 8.25 -7.62 20.54
CA ILE A 811 9.09 -8.65 21.19
C ILE A 811 9.80 -8.08 22.42
N GLN A 812 10.35 -6.85 22.32
CA GLN A 812 10.95 -6.18 23.48
C GLN A 812 9.94 -6.01 24.62
N TRP A 813 8.71 -5.58 24.32
CA TRP A 813 7.65 -5.42 25.30
C TRP A 813 7.23 -6.76 25.94
N ARG A 814 7.08 -7.81 25.13
CA ARG A 814 6.65 -9.15 25.57
C ARG A 814 7.62 -9.77 26.56
N TYR A 815 8.92 -9.53 26.37
CA TYR A 815 10.01 -10.11 27.16
C TYR A 815 10.74 -9.10 28.07
N ALA A 816 10.23 -7.87 28.22
CA ALA A 816 10.88 -6.79 28.97
C ALA A 816 11.21 -7.17 30.44
N THR A 817 10.39 -8.00 31.06
CA THR A 817 10.55 -8.46 32.45
C THR A 817 11.46 -9.68 32.58
N GLY A 818 12.00 -10.18 31.48
CA GLY A 818 12.75 -11.44 31.42
C GLY A 818 11.86 -12.69 31.44
N GLU A 819 10.54 -12.53 31.38
CA GLU A 819 9.56 -13.61 31.28
C GLU A 819 8.60 -13.31 30.13
N ASP A 820 7.92 -14.34 29.63
CA ASP A 820 6.87 -14.14 28.64
C ASP A 820 5.62 -13.56 29.31
N ARG A 821 5.33 -12.29 29.06
CA ARG A 821 4.16 -11.62 29.63
C ARG A 821 2.84 -12.28 29.26
N GLU A 822 2.76 -12.92 28.10
CA GLU A 822 1.54 -13.64 27.69
C GLU A 822 1.31 -14.91 28.52
N GLU A 823 2.35 -15.47 29.15
CA GLU A 823 2.17 -16.61 30.07
C GLU A 823 1.71 -16.20 31.47
N LEU A 824 1.95 -14.95 31.89
CA LEU A 824 1.54 -14.45 33.21
C LEU A 824 0.01 -14.33 33.34
N ASP A 825 -0.69 -14.12 32.22
CA ASP A 825 -2.15 -13.96 32.18
C ASP A 825 -2.93 -15.30 32.23
N LYS A 826 -2.25 -16.45 32.30
CA LYS A 826 -2.91 -17.78 32.33
C LYS A 826 -3.65 -18.03 33.66
N VAL A 827 -4.86 -18.60 33.57
CA VAL A 827 -5.75 -18.89 34.71
C VAL A 827 -5.09 -19.78 35.77
N ASP A 828 -4.25 -20.74 35.35
CA ASP A 828 -3.50 -21.66 36.23
C ASP A 828 -2.54 -20.93 37.21
N ARG A 829 -2.19 -19.66 36.93
CA ARG A 829 -1.36 -18.81 37.82
C ARG A 829 -2.18 -17.95 38.80
N GLN A 830 -3.49 -17.84 38.62
CA GLN A 830 -4.34 -17.06 39.52
C GLN A 830 -4.68 -17.90 40.76
N VAL A 831 -4.36 -17.36 41.94
CA VAL A 831 -4.65 -18.01 43.23
C VAL A 831 -6.15 -17.87 43.52
N THR A 832 -6.83 -18.98 43.80
CA THR A 832 -8.25 -18.97 44.17
C THR A 832 -8.43 -18.53 45.63
N GLU A 833 -9.62 -18.02 46.00
CA GLU A 833 -9.90 -17.58 47.38
C GLU A 833 -9.72 -18.71 48.43
N GLU A 834 -9.90 -19.96 48.02
CA GLU A 834 -9.68 -21.14 48.88
C GLU A 834 -8.18 -21.44 49.08
N GLU A 835 -7.38 -21.32 48.02
CA GLU A 835 -5.91 -21.46 48.08
C GLU A 835 -5.28 -20.31 48.87
N GLU A 836 -5.79 -19.08 48.73
CA GLU A 836 -5.31 -17.91 49.47
C GLU A 836 -5.52 -18.07 50.99
N LYS A 837 -6.61 -18.73 51.41
CA LYS A 837 -6.84 -19.08 52.82
C LYS A 837 -5.91 -20.18 53.32
N GLN A 838 -5.53 -21.15 52.47
CA GLN A 838 -4.57 -22.19 52.83
C GLN A 838 -3.13 -21.65 52.93
N MET A 839 -2.76 -20.72 52.04
CA MET A 839 -1.43 -20.09 52.03
C MET A 839 -1.17 -19.21 53.26
N ASN A 840 -2.21 -18.66 53.86
CA ASN A 840 -2.13 -17.84 55.09
C ASN A 840 -2.09 -18.67 56.39
N GLN A 841 -2.08 -20.01 56.32
CA GLN A 841 -2.00 -20.85 57.53
C GLN A 841 -0.57 -20.94 58.09
N ALA A 842 -0.48 -21.10 59.41
CA ALA A 842 0.78 -21.33 60.09
C ALA A 842 1.15 -22.83 60.09
N PHE A 843 2.32 -23.16 59.56
CA PHE A 843 2.85 -24.51 59.46
C PHE A 843 3.94 -24.77 60.49
N VAL A 844 4.06 -26.01 60.97
CA VAL A 844 5.11 -26.40 61.93
C VAL A 844 6.38 -26.78 61.18
N ILE A 845 7.43 -25.97 61.36
CA ILE A 845 8.75 -26.14 60.77
C ILE A 845 9.76 -26.08 61.91
N ASP A 846 10.55 -27.15 62.07
CA ASP A 846 11.54 -27.29 63.15
C ASP A 846 11.00 -27.03 64.57
N GLY A 847 9.72 -27.37 64.80
CA GLY A 847 9.04 -27.22 66.09
C GLY A 847 8.37 -25.85 66.32
N GLU A 848 8.54 -24.88 65.41
CA GLU A 848 7.91 -23.56 65.49
C GLU A 848 6.77 -23.42 64.47
N LYS A 849 5.71 -22.69 64.84
CA LYS A 849 4.66 -22.27 63.89
C LYS A 849 5.16 -21.08 63.08
N ARG A 850 5.26 -21.23 61.76
CA ARG A 850 5.71 -20.19 60.84
C ARG A 850 4.71 -20.03 59.68
N VAL A 851 4.57 -18.81 59.18
CA VAL A 851 3.73 -18.48 58.02
C VAL A 851 4.65 -18.12 56.86
N VAL A 852 4.41 -18.73 55.70
CA VAL A 852 5.19 -18.47 54.49
C VAL A 852 4.95 -17.03 54.03
N GLU A 853 6.02 -16.27 53.82
CA GLU A 853 5.95 -14.93 53.21
C GLU A 853 6.12 -15.03 51.70
N GLU A 854 7.23 -15.65 51.25
CA GLU A 854 7.56 -15.80 49.84
C GLU A 854 8.39 -17.07 49.60
N ILE A 855 8.31 -17.61 48.38
CA ILE A 855 9.25 -18.63 47.90
C ILE A 855 10.32 -17.92 47.09
N VAL A 856 11.53 -17.86 47.63
CA VAL A 856 12.61 -16.97 47.15
C VAL A 856 13.42 -17.62 46.04
N GLY A 857 13.63 -18.93 46.11
CA GLY A 857 14.55 -19.62 45.21
C GLY A 857 14.38 -21.13 45.19
N ARG A 858 15.11 -21.78 44.29
CA ARG A 858 15.05 -23.23 44.07
C ARG A 858 16.45 -23.82 43.98
N ARG A 859 16.64 -25.00 44.57
CA ARG A 859 17.86 -25.80 44.42
C ARG A 859 17.53 -27.26 44.17
N LYS A 860 18.49 -27.99 43.61
CA LYS A 860 18.33 -29.41 43.31
C LYS A 860 18.48 -30.28 44.58
N LEU A 861 17.53 -31.18 44.77
CA LEU A 861 17.58 -32.25 45.77
C LEU A 861 17.44 -33.62 45.07
N LYS A 862 18.56 -34.29 44.79
CA LYS A 862 18.60 -35.59 44.10
C LYS A 862 17.86 -35.57 42.75
N GLN A 863 16.67 -36.18 42.67
CA GLN A 863 15.79 -36.26 41.48
C GLN A 863 14.59 -35.28 41.57
N SER A 864 14.58 -34.39 42.55
CA SER A 864 13.53 -33.40 42.81
C SER A 864 14.16 -32.04 43.18
N TYR A 865 13.34 -31.09 43.63
CA TYR A 865 13.76 -29.75 44.02
C TYR A 865 13.39 -29.45 45.48
N GLU A 866 14.21 -28.63 46.13
CA GLU A 866 13.89 -27.91 47.35
C GLU A 866 13.75 -26.43 47.03
N TYR A 867 12.83 -25.77 47.72
CA TYR A 867 12.56 -24.35 47.56
C TYR A 867 12.91 -23.62 48.85
N GLU A 868 13.53 -22.45 48.69
CA GLU A 868 13.85 -21.56 49.79
C GLU A 868 12.62 -20.75 50.14
N VAL A 869 12.21 -20.84 51.40
CA VAL A 869 10.99 -20.23 51.91
C VAL A 869 11.36 -19.16 52.93
N SER A 870 10.93 -17.93 52.67
CA SER A 870 11.00 -16.84 53.65
C SER A 870 9.76 -16.87 54.56
N TRP A 871 9.95 -16.39 55.78
CA TRP A 871 8.95 -16.48 56.83
C TRP A 871 8.56 -15.09 57.30
N VAL A 872 7.25 -14.84 57.42
CA VAL A 872 6.71 -13.52 57.80
C VAL A 872 7.36 -13.04 59.10
N GLY A 873 8.00 -11.87 59.04
CA GLY A 873 8.60 -11.20 60.20
C GLY A 873 9.94 -11.81 60.67
N LYS A 874 10.57 -12.69 59.87
CA LYS A 874 11.93 -13.18 60.11
C LYS A 874 12.91 -12.62 59.08
N SER A 875 14.21 -12.68 59.40
CA SER A 875 15.27 -12.23 58.49
C SER A 875 15.54 -13.27 57.40
N SER A 876 16.17 -12.88 56.29
CA SER A 876 16.59 -13.80 55.21
C SER A 876 17.54 -14.91 55.69
N VAL A 877 18.19 -14.72 56.85
CA VAL A 877 19.03 -15.74 57.50
C VAL A 877 18.20 -16.91 58.04
N ASP A 878 16.93 -16.69 58.37
CA ASP A 878 16.01 -17.70 58.91
C ASP A 878 15.26 -18.50 57.83
N ASN A 879 15.55 -18.23 56.56
CA ASN A 879 14.97 -18.95 55.43
C ASN A 879 15.26 -20.44 55.56
N THR A 880 14.27 -21.27 55.24
CA THR A 880 14.45 -22.73 55.28
C THR A 880 14.14 -23.36 53.93
N TRP A 881 14.84 -24.46 53.65
CA TRP A 881 14.67 -25.22 52.42
C TRP A 881 13.62 -26.31 52.64
N ILE A 882 12.53 -26.25 51.88
CA ILE A 882 11.44 -27.22 51.95
C ILE A 882 11.35 -27.99 50.64
N SER A 883 11.20 -29.32 50.73
CA SER A 883 11.02 -30.19 49.56
C SER A 883 9.72 -29.87 48.79
N ARG A 884 9.75 -29.96 47.46
CA ARG A 884 8.58 -29.78 46.57
C ARG A 884 7.30 -30.45 47.09
N GLN A 885 7.37 -31.74 47.41
CA GLN A 885 6.23 -32.55 47.83
C GLN A 885 5.55 -32.00 49.10
N ARG A 886 6.34 -31.47 50.03
CA ARG A 886 5.84 -30.90 51.28
C ARG A 886 5.17 -29.55 51.03
N LEU A 887 5.72 -28.71 50.15
CA LEU A 887 5.09 -27.44 49.76
C LEU A 887 3.81 -27.63 48.96
N GLU A 888 3.75 -28.64 48.08
CA GLU A 888 2.51 -29.03 47.37
C GLU A 888 1.42 -29.44 48.37
N GLN A 889 1.76 -30.24 49.39
CA GLN A 889 0.82 -30.61 50.47
C GLN A 889 0.37 -29.43 51.34
N MET A 890 1.20 -28.37 51.42
CA MET A 890 0.89 -27.14 52.13
C MET A 890 0.03 -26.17 51.29
N GLY A 891 -0.31 -26.52 50.04
CA GLY A 891 -1.13 -25.70 49.15
C GLY A 891 -0.36 -24.70 48.28
N PHE A 892 0.98 -24.75 48.26
CA PHE A 892 1.82 -23.80 47.51
C PHE A 892 2.15 -24.25 46.07
N GLY A 893 1.33 -25.12 45.48
CA GLY A 893 1.57 -25.68 44.13
C GLY A 893 1.73 -24.61 43.04
N LYS A 894 0.87 -23.59 43.04
CA LYS A 894 0.92 -22.48 42.07
C LYS A 894 2.17 -21.60 42.24
N LYS A 895 2.55 -21.31 43.48
CA LYS A 895 3.79 -20.56 43.79
C LYS A 895 5.05 -21.34 43.41
N ILE A 896 5.04 -22.66 43.58
CA ILE A 896 6.11 -23.53 43.08
C ILE A 896 6.21 -23.44 41.55
N ALA A 897 5.07 -23.51 40.85
CA ALA A 897 5.03 -23.39 39.39
C ALA A 897 5.50 -22.02 38.90
N GLU A 898 5.19 -20.95 39.63
CA GLU A 898 5.69 -19.59 39.38
C GLU A 898 7.21 -19.56 39.45
N VAL A 899 7.81 -19.96 40.58
CA VAL A 899 9.28 -19.99 40.77
C VAL A 899 9.98 -20.92 39.76
N ASP A 900 9.37 -22.07 39.47
CA ASP A 900 9.86 -22.99 38.44
C ASP A 900 9.89 -22.32 37.06
N ALA A 901 8.84 -21.57 36.70
CA ALA A 901 8.76 -20.83 35.44
C ALA A 901 9.77 -19.69 35.37
N GLN A 902 9.97 -18.94 36.46
CA GLN A 902 10.99 -17.86 36.51
C GLN A 902 12.39 -18.44 36.29
N GLU A 903 12.70 -19.56 36.93
CA GLU A 903 14.00 -20.23 36.81
C GLU A 903 14.18 -20.88 35.42
N ALA A 904 13.09 -21.41 34.85
CA ALA A 904 13.05 -21.90 33.47
C ALA A 904 13.23 -20.78 32.43
N ALA A 905 12.70 -19.59 32.70
CA ALA A 905 12.88 -18.40 31.88
C ALA A 905 14.31 -17.88 31.99
N LYS A 906 14.87 -17.70 33.20
CA LYS A 906 16.26 -17.29 33.43
C LYS A 906 17.28 -18.20 32.74
N SER A 907 17.04 -19.52 32.75
CA SER A 907 17.88 -20.49 32.05
C SER A 907 17.70 -20.50 30.53
N GLY A 908 16.58 -19.96 30.01
CA GLY A 908 16.29 -19.80 28.58
C GLY A 908 16.73 -18.45 28.00
N LEU A 909 16.73 -17.37 28.79
CA LEU A 909 17.03 -15.98 28.41
C LEU A 909 18.54 -15.68 28.29
N THR A 910 19.26 -16.50 27.54
CA THR A 910 20.65 -16.20 27.15
C THR A 910 20.74 -15.23 25.98
N ARG A 911 19.61 -14.87 25.33
CA ARG A 911 19.55 -13.95 24.19
C ARG A 911 19.32 -12.49 24.64
N PRO A 912 20.24 -11.55 24.35
CA PRO A 912 20.02 -10.15 24.68
C PRO A 912 18.90 -9.53 23.83
N LEU A 913 18.04 -8.74 24.48
CA LEU A 913 16.91 -8.03 23.85
C LEU A 913 17.37 -6.78 23.08
N THR A 914 18.27 -6.97 22.11
CA THR A 914 18.75 -5.90 21.23
C THR A 914 17.97 -5.89 19.92
N ALA A 915 17.78 -4.71 19.34
CA ALA A 915 17.05 -4.56 18.08
C ALA A 915 17.64 -5.44 16.95
N LYS A 916 18.98 -5.54 16.88
CA LYS A 916 19.70 -6.31 15.87
C LYS A 916 19.48 -7.82 16.00
N GLU A 917 19.45 -8.34 17.22
CA GLU A 917 19.18 -9.78 17.44
C GLU A 917 17.72 -10.14 17.16
N ILE A 918 16.80 -9.27 17.55
CA ILE A 918 15.37 -9.46 17.28
C ILE A 918 15.10 -9.44 15.78
N GLU A 919 15.72 -8.51 15.05
CA GLU A 919 15.63 -8.45 13.59
C GLU A 919 16.19 -9.73 12.93
N LYS A 920 17.36 -10.20 13.37
CA LYS A 920 17.95 -11.45 12.88
C LYS A 920 17.01 -12.65 13.15
N HIS A 921 16.47 -12.76 14.36
CA HIS A 921 15.55 -13.84 14.74
C HIS A 921 14.25 -13.80 13.92
N LEU A 922 13.67 -12.62 13.69
CA LEU A 922 12.49 -12.47 12.85
C LEU A 922 12.78 -12.82 11.38
N SER A 923 13.97 -12.49 10.88
CA SER A 923 14.43 -12.90 9.54
C SER A 923 14.58 -14.43 9.42
N GLU A 924 15.04 -15.11 10.47
CA GLU A 924 15.13 -16.59 10.52
C GLU A 924 13.75 -17.27 10.50
N VAL A 925 12.68 -16.56 10.89
CA VAL A 925 11.28 -17.01 10.78
C VAL A 925 10.59 -16.43 9.52
N GLY A 926 11.36 -15.82 8.63
CA GLY A 926 10.92 -15.37 7.30
C GLY A 926 10.14 -14.05 7.29
N LEU A 927 10.29 -13.19 8.30
CA LEU A 927 9.85 -11.80 8.29
C LEU A 927 11.02 -10.90 7.90
N GLU A 928 10.90 -10.15 6.80
CA GLU A 928 12.00 -9.31 6.32
C GLU A 928 12.39 -8.20 7.32
N PRO A 929 13.68 -7.83 7.43
CA PRO A 929 14.17 -6.79 8.33
C PRO A 929 13.40 -5.46 8.26
N GLU A 930 13.00 -5.02 7.05
CA GLU A 930 12.25 -3.78 6.86
C GLU A 930 10.90 -3.80 7.58
N PHE A 931 10.21 -4.95 7.56
CA PHE A 931 8.95 -5.14 8.24
C PHE A 931 9.13 -5.34 9.75
N ALA A 932 10.24 -5.96 10.16
CA ALA A 932 10.54 -6.24 11.56
C ALA A 932 10.79 -4.96 12.37
N THR A 933 11.58 -4.03 11.84
CA THR A 933 12.10 -2.88 12.62
C THR A 933 11.44 -1.55 12.27
N HIS A 934 11.01 -1.35 11.02
CA HIS A 934 10.59 -0.02 10.55
C HIS A 934 9.09 0.12 10.27
N SER A 935 8.40 -1.01 10.08
CA SER A 935 6.96 -1.05 9.82
C SER A 935 6.16 -1.27 11.09
N ARG A 936 5.03 -0.57 11.22
CA ARG A 936 4.07 -0.82 12.31
C ARG A 936 3.28 -2.10 12.03
N ILE A 937 2.91 -2.80 13.09
CA ILE A 937 2.13 -4.05 13.03
C ILE A 937 0.79 -3.85 12.30
N ARG A 938 0.19 -2.65 12.37
CA ARG A 938 -1.02 -2.27 11.62
C ARG A 938 -0.89 -2.51 10.12
N GLY A 939 0.30 -2.28 9.56
CA GLY A 939 0.57 -2.41 8.12
C GLY A 939 0.92 -3.83 7.67
N LEU A 940 1.03 -4.80 8.58
CA LEU A 940 1.39 -6.18 8.24
C LEU A 940 0.20 -6.99 7.73
N SER A 941 0.46 -7.86 6.76
CA SER A 941 -0.52 -8.85 6.28
C SER A 941 -0.80 -9.94 7.32
N GLY A 942 -1.91 -10.68 7.17
CA GLY A 942 -2.25 -11.80 8.07
C GLY A 942 -1.11 -12.82 8.19
N GLY A 943 -0.51 -13.23 7.07
CA GLY A 943 0.64 -14.16 7.09
C GLY A 943 1.90 -13.58 7.74
N GLN A 944 2.18 -12.28 7.56
CA GLN A 944 3.28 -11.60 8.26
C GLN A 944 3.03 -11.54 9.77
N LYS A 945 1.78 -11.29 10.20
CA LYS A 945 1.39 -11.33 11.60
C LYS A 945 1.58 -12.72 12.19
N VAL A 946 1.24 -13.80 11.48
CA VAL A 946 1.51 -15.17 11.95
C VAL A 946 3.00 -15.46 12.09
N LYS A 947 3.83 -15.01 11.13
CA LYS A 947 5.29 -15.11 11.25
C LYS A 947 5.82 -14.37 12.48
N LEU A 948 5.26 -13.19 12.81
CA LEU A 948 5.57 -12.47 14.04
C LEU A 948 5.16 -13.25 15.29
N VAL A 949 3.97 -13.84 15.33
CA VAL A 949 3.52 -14.67 16.47
C VAL A 949 4.47 -15.85 16.67
N ILE A 950 4.78 -16.59 15.60
CA ILE A 950 5.69 -17.74 15.66
C ILE A 950 7.08 -17.25 16.11
N GLY A 951 7.58 -16.16 15.53
CA GLY A 951 8.85 -15.55 15.92
C GLY A 951 8.87 -15.18 17.40
N ALA A 952 7.85 -14.50 17.89
CA ALA A 952 7.72 -14.13 19.29
C ALA A 952 7.69 -15.37 20.20
N ALA A 953 6.85 -16.36 19.89
CA ALA A 953 6.73 -17.59 20.69
C ALA A 953 8.03 -18.41 20.73
N MET A 954 8.81 -18.40 19.64
CA MET A 954 10.09 -19.10 19.56
C MET A 954 11.26 -18.34 20.21
N TRP A 955 11.06 -17.09 20.65
CA TRP A 955 12.13 -16.27 21.26
C TRP A 955 12.74 -16.94 22.51
N ASN A 956 11.90 -17.53 23.37
CA ASN A 956 12.32 -18.14 24.64
C ASN A 956 12.83 -19.60 24.51
N ARG A 957 13.28 -20.01 23.32
CA ARG A 957 13.83 -21.36 23.04
C ARG A 957 12.98 -22.48 23.67
N PRO A 958 11.69 -22.60 23.27
CA PRO A 958 10.76 -23.53 23.90
C PRO A 958 11.22 -24.98 23.76
N HIS A 959 10.69 -25.89 24.58
CA HIS A 959 10.96 -27.33 24.49
C HIS A 959 9.84 -28.08 23.76
N MET A 960 8.63 -27.51 23.80
CA MET A 960 7.44 -27.99 23.11
C MET A 960 6.85 -26.84 22.29
N LEU A 961 6.55 -27.11 21.02
CA LEU A 961 5.84 -26.20 20.13
C LEU A 961 4.44 -26.75 19.86
N VAL A 962 3.41 -25.95 20.10
CA VAL A 962 2.02 -26.31 19.84
C VAL A 962 1.45 -25.33 18.81
N LEU A 963 1.06 -25.85 17.66
CA LEU A 963 0.52 -25.08 16.53
C LEU A 963 -0.94 -25.46 16.32
N ASP A 964 -1.86 -24.51 16.57
CA ASP A 964 -3.29 -24.72 16.32
C ASP A 964 -3.68 -24.14 14.95
N GLU A 965 -3.88 -25.02 13.97
CA GLU A 965 -4.21 -24.73 12.58
C GLU A 965 -3.24 -23.76 11.85
N PRO A 966 -1.93 -24.06 11.81
CA PRO A 966 -0.92 -23.19 11.18
C PRO A 966 -1.12 -22.99 9.67
N THR A 967 -1.89 -23.88 9.02
CA THR A 967 -2.14 -23.86 7.58
C THR A 967 -3.11 -22.78 7.12
N ASN A 968 -3.93 -22.19 8.00
CA ASN A 968 -4.98 -21.25 7.58
C ASN A 968 -4.45 -19.87 7.15
N TYR A 969 -3.24 -19.50 7.58
CA TYR A 969 -2.72 -18.15 7.44
C TYR A 969 -1.32 -18.10 6.81
N LEU A 970 -0.72 -19.25 6.53
CA LEU A 970 0.59 -19.38 5.88
C LEU A 970 0.41 -19.95 4.48
N ASP A 971 1.16 -19.40 3.51
CA ASP A 971 1.24 -19.99 2.17
C ASP A 971 2.02 -21.29 2.16
N ARG A 972 1.86 -22.01 1.05
CA ARG A 972 2.66 -23.18 0.71
C ARG A 972 4.18 -22.99 0.83
N GLU A 973 4.76 -21.84 0.43
CA GLU A 973 6.20 -21.62 0.61
C GLU A 973 6.55 -21.48 2.10
N SER A 974 5.82 -20.67 2.87
CA SER A 974 6.03 -20.56 4.32
C SER A 974 5.68 -21.86 5.06
N LEU A 975 4.74 -22.67 4.55
CA LEU A 975 4.40 -23.99 5.07
C LEU A 975 5.49 -25.01 4.77
N GLY A 976 6.10 -24.96 3.58
CA GLY A 976 7.30 -25.74 3.25
C GLY A 976 8.47 -25.35 4.16
N ALA A 977 8.69 -24.05 4.35
CA ALA A 977 9.69 -23.52 5.28
C ALA A 977 9.44 -23.98 6.73
N LEU A 978 8.19 -23.88 7.20
CA LEU A 978 7.75 -24.33 8.51
C LEU A 978 7.90 -25.84 8.67
N ALA A 979 7.54 -26.61 7.65
CA ALA A 979 7.72 -28.06 7.63
C ALA A 979 9.20 -28.42 7.78
N SER A 980 10.09 -27.78 7.02
CA SER A 980 11.53 -27.98 7.13
C SER A 980 12.03 -27.64 8.54
N ALA A 981 11.62 -26.50 9.10
CA ALA A 981 12.00 -26.10 10.45
C ALA A 981 11.50 -27.08 11.52
N ILE A 982 10.28 -27.60 11.40
CA ILE A 982 9.71 -28.60 12.32
C ILE A 982 10.47 -29.94 12.24
N ARG A 983 10.94 -30.33 11.06
CA ARG A 983 11.77 -31.54 10.89
C ARG A 983 13.12 -31.40 11.59
N GLU A 984 13.76 -30.23 11.47
CA GLU A 984 15.08 -29.96 12.07
C GLU A 984 15.01 -29.65 13.57
N TYR A 985 13.88 -29.11 14.05
CA TYR A 985 13.74 -28.64 15.42
C TYR A 985 13.98 -29.73 16.48
N GLY A 986 14.89 -29.46 17.41
CA GLY A 986 15.27 -30.42 18.46
C GLY A 986 14.22 -30.74 19.53
N GLY A 987 13.13 -29.96 19.63
CA GLY A 987 12.06 -30.10 20.61
C GLY A 987 10.82 -30.85 20.11
N GLY A 988 9.85 -31.10 20.98
CA GLY A 988 8.62 -31.80 20.63
C GLY A 988 7.58 -30.88 19.97
N VAL A 989 6.76 -31.41 19.06
CA VAL A 989 5.78 -30.63 18.29
C VAL A 989 4.42 -31.30 18.31
N VAL A 990 3.38 -30.51 18.59
CA VAL A 990 1.96 -30.90 18.50
C VAL A 990 1.28 -29.96 17.52
N ILE A 991 0.69 -30.53 16.46
CA ILE A 991 0.05 -29.77 15.38
C ILE A 991 -1.43 -30.16 15.35
N VAL A 992 -2.31 -29.19 15.49
CA VAL A 992 -3.73 -29.34 15.16
C VAL A 992 -3.89 -28.91 13.71
N THR A 993 -4.33 -29.80 12.83
CA THR A 993 -4.57 -29.46 11.43
C THR A 993 -5.57 -30.40 10.78
N HIS A 994 -6.33 -29.86 9.82
CA HIS A 994 -7.13 -30.64 8.88
C HIS A 994 -6.37 -31.04 7.61
N ASN A 995 -5.19 -30.48 7.36
CA ASN A 995 -4.41 -30.76 6.16
C ASN A 995 -3.64 -32.08 6.29
N ARG A 996 -4.03 -33.07 5.48
CA ARG A 996 -3.40 -34.39 5.47
C ARG A 996 -1.98 -34.37 4.91
N GLU A 997 -1.75 -33.64 3.82
CA GLU A 997 -0.41 -33.53 3.22
C GLU A 997 0.60 -32.98 4.24
N PHE A 998 0.22 -31.94 4.99
CA PHE A 998 1.07 -31.34 6.01
C PHE A 998 1.30 -32.24 7.22
N SER A 999 0.25 -32.90 7.72
CA SER A 999 0.35 -33.78 8.89
C SER A 999 1.08 -35.09 8.57
N GLU A 1000 0.82 -35.72 7.43
CA GLU A 1000 1.49 -36.98 7.02
C GLU A 1000 2.98 -36.75 6.70
N ALA A 1001 3.35 -35.56 6.21
CA ALA A 1001 4.75 -35.21 5.95
C ALA A 1001 5.59 -34.96 7.21
N LEU A 1002 4.96 -34.66 8.36
CA LEU A 1002 5.65 -34.18 9.56
C LEU A 1002 5.42 -35.03 10.81
N CYS A 1003 4.22 -35.57 10.98
CA CYS A 1003 3.79 -36.22 12.22
C CYS A 1003 3.80 -37.74 12.07
N GLN A 1004 4.39 -38.41 13.06
CA GLN A 1004 4.41 -39.88 13.15
C GLN A 1004 3.30 -40.40 14.06
N GLU A 1005 2.87 -39.57 15.02
CA GLU A 1005 1.80 -39.88 15.96
C GLU A 1005 0.51 -39.14 15.56
N VAL A 1006 -0.62 -39.84 15.61
CA VAL A 1006 -1.92 -39.25 15.28
C VAL A 1006 -2.88 -39.41 16.46
N TRP A 1007 -3.39 -38.29 16.94
CA TRP A 1007 -4.37 -38.18 18.02
C TRP A 1007 -5.73 -37.84 17.44
N LYS A 1008 -6.58 -38.86 17.33
CA LYS A 1008 -7.94 -38.68 16.84
C LYS A 1008 -8.86 -38.34 18.01
N VAL A 1009 -9.40 -37.12 18.00
CA VAL A 1009 -10.40 -36.68 18.99
C VAL A 1009 -11.78 -36.80 18.37
N ASP A 1010 -12.65 -37.60 18.97
CA ASP A 1010 -14.01 -37.81 18.51
C ASP A 1010 -14.97 -37.89 19.71
N ASN A 1011 -16.06 -37.13 19.68
CA ASN A 1011 -17.06 -37.04 20.76
C ASN A 1011 -16.49 -36.84 22.18
N GLY A 1012 -15.37 -36.13 22.31
CA GLY A 1012 -14.70 -35.86 23.57
C GLY A 1012 -13.83 -37.01 24.10
N GLU A 1013 -13.58 -38.04 23.30
CA GLU A 1013 -12.66 -39.14 23.59
C GLU A 1013 -11.43 -39.04 22.68
N LEU A 1014 -10.27 -39.45 23.21
CA LEU A 1014 -9.00 -39.44 22.49
C LEU A 1014 -8.58 -40.88 22.15
N VAL A 1015 -8.41 -41.14 20.85
CA VAL A 1015 -7.76 -42.36 20.35
C VAL A 1015 -6.40 -41.97 19.78
N ALA A 1016 -5.35 -42.22 20.56
CA ALA A 1016 -3.98 -42.08 20.07
C ALA A 1016 -3.62 -43.28 19.18
N SER A 1017 -2.84 -43.05 18.13
CA SER A 1017 -2.34 -44.07 17.20
C SER A 1017 -0.92 -43.70 16.73
N GLY A 1018 -0.12 -44.70 16.30
CA GLY A 1018 1.28 -44.47 15.89
C GLY A 1018 2.29 -44.36 17.04
N HIS A 1019 1.91 -44.74 18.26
CA HIS A 1019 2.71 -44.53 19.47
C HIS A 1019 3.39 -45.83 19.98
N ASN A 1020 4.64 -45.73 20.42
CA ASN A 1020 5.32 -46.77 21.22
C ASN A 1020 5.32 -46.35 22.70
N TRP A 1021 4.21 -46.57 23.41
CA TRP A 1021 4.09 -46.22 24.84
C TRP A 1021 4.75 -47.22 25.80
N VAL A 1022 5.62 -48.12 25.31
CA VAL A 1022 6.28 -49.12 26.14
C VAL A 1022 7.57 -48.59 26.78
N THR A 1023 7.72 -48.93 28.06
CA THR A 1023 8.81 -48.63 28.97
C THR A 1023 10.23 -48.94 28.46
N GLY A 1024 11.11 -47.93 28.51
CA GLY A 1024 12.52 -48.10 28.87
C GLY A 1024 13.56 -47.91 27.75
N GLN A 1025 14.40 -46.89 27.93
CA GLN A 1025 15.66 -46.58 27.22
C GLN A 1025 15.55 -46.27 25.72
N GLY A 1026 15.19 -45.03 25.41
CA GLY A 1026 15.45 -44.46 24.08
C GLY A 1026 16.93 -44.49 23.72
N THR A 1027 17.23 -44.68 22.44
CA THR A 1027 18.60 -44.80 21.90
C THR A 1027 19.25 -43.44 21.61
N THR A 1028 18.46 -42.37 21.55
CA THR A 1028 18.90 -41.04 21.12
C THR A 1028 19.37 -40.19 22.30
N VAL A 1029 20.69 -40.09 22.48
CA VAL A 1029 21.33 -39.31 23.55
C VAL A 1029 21.41 -37.83 23.17
N ILE A 1030 21.02 -36.95 24.08
CA ILE A 1030 21.16 -35.48 23.92
C ILE A 1030 22.64 -35.12 24.15
N LYS A 1031 23.28 -34.45 23.17
CA LYS A 1031 24.64 -33.92 23.33
C LYS A 1031 24.60 -32.69 24.24
N GLU A 1032 25.50 -32.60 25.22
CA GLU A 1032 25.72 -31.36 25.98
C GLU A 1032 26.47 -30.38 25.06
N GLU A 1033 25.85 -29.25 24.71
CA GLU A 1033 26.56 -28.14 24.04
C GLU A 1033 27.30 -27.29 25.08
N GLU A 1034 28.55 -26.93 24.76
CA GLU A 1034 29.34 -26.00 25.56
C GLU A 1034 28.71 -24.60 25.49
N GLN A 1035 28.69 -23.87 26.62
CA GLN A 1035 28.26 -22.47 26.63
C GLN A 1035 29.17 -21.65 25.69
N GLU A 1036 28.56 -20.91 24.76
CA GLU A 1036 29.27 -19.96 23.88
C GLU A 1036 29.54 -18.63 24.61
N ASP A 1037 30.49 -17.85 24.08
CA ASP A 1037 30.82 -16.51 24.60
C ASP A 1037 29.57 -15.60 24.54
N MET A 1038 29.23 -14.96 25.66
CA MET A 1038 28.04 -14.12 25.80
C MET A 1038 28.36 -12.65 25.50
N VAL A 1039 27.37 -11.86 25.10
CA VAL A 1039 27.48 -10.40 24.96
C VAL A 1039 26.46 -9.74 25.90
N ASP A 1040 26.90 -8.83 26.76
CA ASP A 1040 26.01 -8.13 27.70
C ASP A 1040 25.13 -7.07 26.99
N ALA A 1041 24.17 -6.51 27.72
CA ALA A 1041 23.26 -5.47 27.21
C ALA A 1041 23.97 -4.16 26.78
N GLN A 1042 25.26 -4.01 27.11
CA GLN A 1042 26.11 -2.88 26.72
C GLN A 1042 27.08 -3.23 25.57
N GLY A 1043 27.05 -4.46 25.05
CA GLY A 1043 27.88 -4.90 23.93
C GLY A 1043 29.22 -5.53 24.31
N ASN A 1044 29.47 -5.84 25.59
CA ASN A 1044 30.73 -6.44 26.04
C ASN A 1044 30.70 -7.96 26.04
N THR A 1045 31.78 -8.60 25.60
CA THR A 1045 31.89 -10.07 25.52
C THR A 1045 32.31 -10.69 26.86
N ILE A 1046 31.47 -11.56 27.43
CA ILE A 1046 31.75 -12.39 28.61
C ILE A 1046 32.15 -13.78 28.13
N LYS A 1047 33.39 -14.20 28.38
CA LYS A 1047 33.90 -15.52 27.96
C LYS A 1047 33.27 -16.64 28.77
N ALA A 1048 32.86 -17.72 28.09
CA ALA A 1048 32.28 -18.88 28.77
C ALA A 1048 33.31 -19.61 29.65
N VAL A 1049 32.89 -20.03 30.86
CA VAL A 1049 33.71 -20.82 31.77
C VAL A 1049 33.70 -22.27 31.31
N LYS A 1050 34.79 -22.73 30.67
CA LYS A 1050 34.96 -24.15 30.30
C LYS A 1050 34.85 -25.04 31.55
N LYS A 1051 33.89 -25.97 31.55
CA LYS A 1051 33.80 -27.04 32.56
C LYS A 1051 35.00 -27.98 32.38
N LYS A 1052 35.80 -28.18 33.43
CA LYS A 1052 36.90 -29.17 33.42
C LYS A 1052 36.35 -30.57 33.17
N GLU A 1053 36.87 -31.25 32.14
CA GLU A 1053 36.53 -32.65 31.85
C GLU A 1053 36.84 -33.55 33.05
N LYS A 1054 35.88 -34.38 33.45
CA LYS A 1054 36.13 -35.43 34.46
C LYS A 1054 36.94 -36.56 33.82
N LEU A 1055 38.14 -36.78 34.35
CA LEU A 1055 39.03 -37.90 33.98
C LEU A 1055 38.28 -39.24 33.99
N SER A 1056 38.46 -40.06 32.96
CA SER A 1056 37.84 -41.38 32.88
C SER A 1056 38.38 -42.34 33.95
N SER A 1057 37.60 -43.36 34.32
CA SER A 1057 38.00 -44.43 35.26
C SER A 1057 39.36 -45.08 34.92
N ARG A 1058 39.68 -45.16 33.62
CA ARG A 1058 40.94 -45.72 33.11
C ARG A 1058 42.12 -44.77 33.33
N GLU A 1059 41.91 -43.47 33.17
CA GLU A 1059 42.92 -42.43 33.39
C GLU A 1059 43.18 -42.19 34.88
N LEU A 1060 42.14 -42.23 35.71
CA LEU A 1060 42.26 -42.23 37.18
C LEU A 1060 43.11 -43.42 37.68
N ARG A 1061 42.90 -44.61 37.11
CA ARG A 1061 43.73 -45.78 37.43
C ARG A 1061 45.17 -45.63 36.95
N LYS A 1062 45.39 -45.02 35.78
CA LYS A 1062 46.73 -44.77 35.24
C LYS A 1062 47.50 -43.75 36.10
N LYS A 1063 46.89 -42.61 36.42
CA LYS A 1063 47.45 -41.58 37.31
C LYS A 1063 47.72 -42.13 38.71
N LYS A 1064 46.84 -42.97 39.26
CA LYS A 1064 47.07 -43.65 40.55
C LYS A 1064 48.27 -44.61 40.51
N LYS A 1065 48.49 -45.31 39.39
CA LYS A 1065 49.65 -46.18 39.19
C LYS A 1065 50.95 -45.37 39.05
N GLU A 1066 50.90 -44.27 38.31
CA GLU A 1066 52.00 -43.31 38.15
C GLU A 1066 52.39 -42.66 39.49
N ARG A 1067 51.39 -42.31 40.31
CA ARG A 1067 51.59 -41.80 41.68
C ARG A 1067 52.32 -42.80 42.58
N MET A 1068 51.95 -44.08 42.48
CA MET A 1068 52.60 -45.16 43.22
C MET A 1068 54.04 -45.41 42.73
N GLU A 1069 54.32 -45.24 41.44
CA GLU A 1069 55.66 -45.37 40.87
C GLU A 1069 56.55 -44.17 41.23
N ARG A 1070 56.02 -42.94 41.24
CA ARG A 1070 56.73 -41.72 41.71
C ARG A 1070 57.04 -41.78 43.20
N ARG A 1071 56.09 -42.26 44.00
CA ARG A 1071 56.30 -42.50 45.44
C ARG A 1071 57.34 -43.61 45.71
N LYS A 1072 57.48 -44.59 44.81
CA LYS A 1072 58.58 -45.59 44.85
C LYS A 1072 59.93 -45.03 44.39
N ARG A 1073 59.96 -43.94 43.63
CA ARG A 1073 61.17 -43.21 43.22
C ARG A 1073 61.63 -42.16 44.24
N GLY A 1074 60.93 -42.01 45.36
CA GLY A 1074 61.30 -41.09 46.44
C GLY A 1074 60.82 -39.65 46.25
N GLU A 1075 59.89 -39.39 45.33
CA GLU A 1075 59.27 -38.08 45.13
C GLU A 1075 58.10 -37.88 46.11
N GLU A 1076 57.95 -36.67 46.67
CA GLU A 1076 56.77 -36.27 47.46
C GLU A 1076 55.57 -36.07 46.54
N VAL A 1077 54.42 -36.67 46.90
CA VAL A 1077 53.20 -36.59 46.08
C VAL A 1077 51.97 -36.47 46.98
N TYR A 1078 51.14 -35.45 46.75
CA TYR A 1078 49.94 -35.17 47.57
C TYR A 1078 48.67 -35.83 47.01
N SER A 1079 47.64 -35.99 47.85
CA SER A 1079 46.36 -36.61 47.43
C SER A 1079 45.60 -35.77 46.40
N ASP A 1080 45.82 -34.46 46.43
CA ASP A 1080 44.94 -33.43 45.87
C ASP A 1080 45.49 -32.83 44.56
N GLU A 1081 46.69 -33.24 44.14
CA GLU A 1081 47.36 -32.78 42.91
C GLU A 1081 46.57 -33.07 41.61
N ASP A 1082 45.59 -33.97 41.67
CA ASP A 1082 44.76 -34.36 40.51
C ASP A 1082 43.36 -33.70 40.51
N GLU A 1083 43.04 -32.85 41.50
CA GLU A 1083 41.75 -32.12 41.60
C GLU A 1083 41.80 -30.68 41.06
N TRP A 1084 42.97 -30.19 40.66
CA TRP A 1084 43.19 -28.83 40.13
C TRP A 1084 43.49 -28.77 38.64
#